data_AF-A0A2Z5JK96-F1
#
_entry.id   AF-A0A2Z5JK96-F1
#
_cell.length_a   1.000
_cell.length_b   1.000
_cell.length_c   1.000
_cell.angle_alpha   90.00
_cell.angle_beta   90.00
_cell.angle_gamma   90.00
#
_symmetry.space_group_name_H-M   'P 1'
#
loop_
_entity.id
_entity.type
_entity.pdbx_description
1 polymer ?
#
loop_
_entity_poly.entity_id
_entity_poly.type
_entity_poly.pdbx_seq_one_letter_code
_entity_poly.pdbx_strand_id
1 'polypeptide(L)'
;MIDNEQDQQEGTETTSPSAEPPPVEPVEPTAPAGSPPPPEGGEPNGQQSSSVSFNHSGEHGIQAYNLHLNGDQAIPVPITESDADYKASQDDRFVPPRNADQWEAASKLLDEYGVIVLCAAQGTGRRTAAIRLLRTVASPPPALFDLDPEWSKPSVRPLPKEAGMGCILDLSDLAEQPGERLGTDLVGHGAELRKNNSFLVILATPADWYGHWAEPTLPFTVRLESPDARALVTAEFRANYRGDRVTWLDRAEFAGIWKANPSARSAWRLSDRLLQASGPEQIQAIVDEFGDWHREVEKLLSRNRATGGDAQLLSTRVTVWAGALLHGGQRRSVIKAADDLLTRLGLERHPLNVLTDATTSSRLDAAEITRDGDRAFHDTQKEGLPAAILRHLWDEFPTQHELLRKWAIGVAADRTVPEEDARLITTALWKLATHRHDRAILDGLASDLKGPRRVLAVEALTKAAGDAEFGRYVRDRLRQWMDAKNPSDDKVDLVIEICAGTWGIQQPALALTRLGKAAGHKTFGSATVVNAFQQLALQRPDDVCKAVDQWLTDAESRPADETLRRQTLGSFLALVSSDEGTDLILNNTHDTEARLRIIHAWQKLLSTDDAVDAVVTQLSRWHERFQEDPDRREAVVDVLADIFAPPSLRPGLDRLMVTEEAAILPFWREVLVLAANRYQASKEASTS
;
A
#
# COMPACT_ATOMS: atom_id res chain seq x y z
N MET A 1 -33.23 32.76 48.11
CA MET A 1 -34.59 33.11 48.53
C MET A 1 -35.50 32.15 47.79
N ILE A 2 -35.93 31.08 48.48
CA ILE A 2 -36.70 29.95 47.96
C ILE A 2 -35.90 29.07 46.98
N ASP A 3 -35.85 27.73 47.06
CA ASP A 3 -35.69 26.72 48.13
C ASP A 3 -36.09 25.35 47.53
N ASN A 4 -35.64 24.25 48.16
CA ASN A 4 -35.86 22.80 47.91
C ASN A 4 -34.81 22.12 47.00
N GLU A 5 -34.04 21.09 47.40
CA GLU A 5 -34.33 19.85 48.19
C GLU A 5 -35.36 18.95 47.46
N GLN A 6 -35.28 17.64 47.30
CA GLN A 6 -34.62 16.51 48.00
C GLN A 6 -34.44 15.36 46.94
N ASP A 7 -33.81 14.20 47.14
CA ASP A 7 -33.15 13.54 48.29
C ASP A 7 -32.05 12.55 47.81
N GLN A 8 -31.54 11.70 48.69
CA GLN A 8 -30.52 10.65 48.48
C GLN A 8 -31.13 9.27 48.12
N GLN A 9 -30.33 8.35 47.56
CA GLN A 9 -30.30 6.97 48.08
C GLN A 9 -29.01 6.20 47.76
N GLU A 10 -28.52 5.47 48.77
CA GLU A 10 -27.34 4.61 48.73
C GLU A 10 -27.66 3.21 48.13
N GLY A 11 -26.64 2.48 47.71
CA GLY A 11 -26.78 1.13 47.13
C GLY A 11 -25.51 0.28 47.26
N THR A 12 -25.12 -0.04 48.49
CA THR A 12 -24.04 -0.98 48.82
C THR A 12 -24.58 -2.39 49.07
N GLU A 13 -24.26 -3.36 48.21
CA GLU A 13 -24.40 -4.81 48.43
C GLU A 13 -23.48 -5.51 47.42
N THR A 14 -22.83 -6.65 47.62
CA THR A 14 -22.24 -7.36 48.77
C THR A 14 -21.42 -8.50 48.15
N THR A 15 -20.32 -8.89 48.78
CA THR A 15 -19.40 -9.94 48.30
C THR A 15 -19.89 -11.37 48.62
N SER A 16 -19.32 -12.37 47.91
CA SER A 16 -19.15 -13.81 48.29
C SER A 16 -20.07 -14.82 47.56
N PRO A 17 -19.67 -16.11 47.44
CA PRO A 17 -18.32 -16.67 47.31
C PRO A 17 -18.19 -17.77 46.22
N SER A 18 -16.97 -18.34 46.14
CA SER A 18 -16.51 -19.48 45.34
C SER A 18 -17.45 -20.68 45.17
N ALA A 19 -17.30 -21.35 44.01
CA ALA A 19 -17.54 -22.78 43.86
C ALA A 19 -16.32 -23.42 43.16
N GLU A 20 -15.63 -24.35 43.83
CA GLU A 20 -14.56 -25.17 43.25
C GLU A 20 -15.15 -26.27 42.35
N PRO A 21 -14.56 -26.57 41.18
CA PRO A 21 -14.77 -27.84 40.49
C PRO A 21 -13.90 -28.95 41.13
N PRO A 22 -14.35 -30.22 41.12
CA PRO A 22 -13.66 -31.33 41.77
C PRO A 22 -12.38 -31.77 41.05
N PRO A 23 -11.46 -32.49 41.74
CA PRO A 23 -10.18 -32.93 41.18
C PRO A 23 -10.37 -34.02 40.12
N VAL A 24 -9.58 -33.92 39.04
CA VAL A 24 -9.47 -34.95 37.99
C VAL A 24 -8.33 -35.90 38.36
N GLU A 25 -8.59 -37.20 38.33
CA GLU A 25 -7.57 -38.24 38.61
C GLU A 25 -6.51 -38.33 37.48
N PRO A 26 -5.24 -38.63 37.82
CA PRO A 26 -4.18 -38.76 36.82
C PRO A 26 -4.25 -40.10 36.08
N VAL A 27 -4.32 -40.05 34.75
CA VAL A 27 -4.16 -41.23 33.88
C VAL A 27 -2.68 -41.38 33.51
N GLU A 28 -2.06 -42.49 33.91
CA GLU A 28 -0.67 -42.82 33.57
C GLU A 28 -0.47 -43.22 32.09
N PRO A 29 0.75 -43.02 31.53
CA PRO A 29 0.99 -43.11 30.10
C PRO A 29 1.21 -44.55 29.60
N THR A 30 0.54 -44.92 28.51
CA THR A 30 0.84 -46.16 27.77
C THR A 30 1.87 -45.88 26.67
N ALA A 31 3.07 -46.45 26.81
CA ALA A 31 4.15 -46.40 25.80
C ALA A 31 4.26 -47.76 25.04
N PRO A 32 5.14 -47.93 24.04
CA PRO A 32 4.78 -47.69 22.65
C PRO A 32 4.86 -48.96 21.77
N ALA A 33 4.08 -48.98 20.68
CA ALA A 33 4.06 -50.10 19.74
C ALA A 33 4.95 -49.84 18.49
N GLY A 34 6.14 -50.44 18.47
CA GLY A 34 6.79 -51.02 17.29
C GLY A 34 7.16 -50.11 16.10
N SER A 35 8.43 -49.70 16.03
CA SER A 35 9.06 -49.24 14.78
C SER A 35 9.26 -50.41 13.79
N PRO A 36 8.92 -50.24 12.49
CA PRO A 36 9.41 -51.14 11.43
C PRO A 36 10.90 -50.88 11.12
N PRO A 37 11.62 -51.86 10.52
CA PRO A 37 13.05 -51.76 10.24
C PRO A 37 13.38 -50.89 9.01
N PRO A 38 14.61 -50.35 8.91
CA PRO A 38 15.07 -49.59 7.76
C PRO A 38 15.46 -50.50 6.58
N PRO A 39 15.19 -50.13 5.32
CA PRO A 39 15.85 -50.73 4.16
C PRO A 39 17.27 -50.16 3.97
N GLU A 40 18.17 -51.03 3.50
CA GLU A 40 19.61 -50.77 3.40
C GLU A 40 20.01 -49.98 2.14
N GLY A 41 21.09 -49.20 2.27
CA GLY A 41 22.21 -49.16 1.32
C GLY A 41 21.97 -48.74 -0.14
N GLY A 42 22.30 -47.48 -0.47
CA GLY A 42 22.39 -47.01 -1.86
C GLY A 42 23.09 -45.65 -2.02
N GLU A 43 24.41 -45.59 -1.85
CA GLU A 43 25.23 -44.46 -2.31
C GLU A 43 25.70 -44.66 -3.78
N PRO A 44 26.38 -43.69 -4.43
CA PRO A 44 25.74 -42.49 -4.92
C PRO A 44 26.06 -42.26 -6.41
N ASN A 45 25.11 -41.82 -7.23
CA ASN A 45 25.42 -41.42 -8.61
C ASN A 45 25.30 -39.91 -8.76
N GLY A 46 26.45 -39.25 -8.95
CA GLY A 46 26.52 -37.80 -9.08
C GLY A 46 25.94 -37.33 -10.41
N GLN A 47 24.96 -36.42 -10.36
CA GLN A 47 24.56 -35.61 -11.51
C GLN A 47 24.73 -34.13 -11.18
N GLN A 48 25.20 -33.41 -12.20
CA GLN A 48 25.67 -32.03 -12.12
C GLN A 48 24.50 -31.08 -11.86
N SER A 49 24.76 -30.00 -11.11
CA SER A 49 23.80 -28.91 -10.91
C SER A 49 23.41 -28.26 -12.24
N SER A 50 22.24 -28.63 -12.77
CA SER A 50 21.56 -27.88 -13.81
C SER A 50 20.80 -26.73 -13.15
N SER A 51 21.12 -25.50 -13.56
CA SER A 51 20.36 -24.30 -13.17
C SER A 51 18.95 -24.37 -13.77
N VAL A 52 17.94 -24.64 -12.93
CA VAL A 52 16.54 -24.70 -13.38
C VAL A 52 16.00 -23.28 -13.54
N SER A 53 15.96 -22.81 -14.79
CA SER A 53 15.27 -21.57 -15.17
C SER A 53 13.77 -21.81 -15.24
N PHE A 54 13.03 -21.47 -14.19
CA PHE A 54 11.56 -21.56 -14.16
C PHE A 54 10.90 -20.41 -14.93
N ASN A 55 10.74 -20.57 -16.25
CA ASN A 55 9.82 -19.74 -17.01
C ASN A 55 8.39 -19.95 -16.49
N HIS A 56 7.77 -18.90 -15.95
CA HIS A 56 6.43 -18.95 -15.37
C HIS A 56 5.35 -18.95 -16.47
N SER A 57 5.03 -20.15 -16.96
CA SER A 57 3.86 -20.40 -17.81
C SER A 57 3.48 -21.87 -17.73
N GLY A 58 2.47 -22.20 -16.92
CA GLY A 58 1.97 -23.56 -16.71
C GLY A 58 0.51 -23.55 -16.22
N GLU A 59 -0.32 -24.42 -16.79
CA GLU A 59 -1.80 -24.35 -16.76
C GLU A 59 -2.46 -24.71 -15.41
N HIS A 60 -1.68 -24.92 -14.34
CA HIS A 60 -2.18 -25.25 -13.00
C HIS A 60 -1.37 -24.51 -11.92
N GLY A 61 -2.05 -23.82 -11.00
CA GLY A 61 -1.50 -23.57 -9.65
C GLY A 61 -0.83 -22.22 -9.37
N ILE A 62 -1.43 -21.11 -9.81
CA ILE A 62 -1.56 -19.91 -8.96
C ILE A 62 -3.05 -19.57 -8.99
N GLN A 63 -3.60 -19.01 -7.91
CA GLN A 63 -4.92 -18.37 -7.93
C GLN A 63 -4.97 -17.50 -9.20
N ALA A 64 -5.84 -17.84 -10.16
CA ALA A 64 -5.89 -17.13 -11.44
C ALA A 64 -6.01 -15.62 -11.15
N TYR A 65 -5.44 -14.78 -12.03
CA TYR A 65 -5.35 -13.31 -11.86
C TYR A 65 -6.75 -12.65 -11.90
N ASN A 66 -7.56 -12.99 -10.91
CA ASN A 66 -8.99 -12.73 -10.79
C ASN A 66 -9.14 -11.36 -10.15
N LEU A 67 -8.92 -10.33 -10.96
CA LEU A 67 -9.07 -8.95 -10.56
C LEU A 67 -10.56 -8.65 -10.40
N HIS A 68 -11.11 -8.80 -9.20
CA HIS A 68 -12.50 -8.45 -8.93
C HIS A 68 -12.59 -6.96 -8.56
N LEU A 69 -13.50 -6.21 -9.20
CA LEU A 69 -13.74 -4.79 -8.82
C LEU A 69 -14.40 -4.68 -7.45
N ASN A 70 -15.45 -5.48 -7.23
CA ASN A 70 -16.21 -5.53 -5.99
C ASN A 70 -16.17 -6.95 -5.44
N GLY A 71 -15.45 -7.11 -4.34
CA GLY A 71 -15.24 -8.36 -3.61
C GLY A 71 -14.05 -8.16 -2.66
N ASP A 72 -14.04 -8.85 -1.54
CA ASP A 72 -12.82 -8.98 -0.75
C ASP A 72 -11.88 -9.90 -1.55
N GLN A 73 -10.64 -9.47 -1.84
CA GLN A 73 -9.61 -10.28 -2.50
C GLN A 73 -8.24 -10.10 -1.80
N ALA A 74 -7.32 -11.04 -1.94
CA ALA A 74 -5.96 -10.95 -1.41
C ALA A 74 -4.96 -11.25 -2.52
N ILE A 75 -4.22 -10.23 -2.98
CA ILE A 75 -3.36 -10.36 -4.17
C ILE A 75 -2.00 -10.91 -3.75
N PRO A 76 -1.57 -12.09 -4.25
CA PRO A 76 -0.28 -12.66 -3.93
C PRO A 76 0.84 -11.97 -4.71
N VAL A 77 1.76 -11.31 -3.99
CA VAL A 77 2.95 -10.65 -4.51
C VAL A 77 4.16 -11.57 -4.28
N PRO A 78 4.83 -12.09 -5.32
CA PRO A 78 5.93 -13.03 -5.17
C PRO A 78 7.13 -12.44 -4.41
N ILE A 79 7.59 -13.14 -3.38
CA ILE A 79 8.83 -12.81 -2.64
C ILE A 79 9.98 -13.52 -3.37
N THR A 80 10.85 -12.74 -4.00
CA THR A 80 11.98 -13.25 -4.80
C THR A 80 13.31 -13.08 -4.10
N GLU A 81 14.36 -13.74 -4.62
CA GLU A 81 15.73 -13.59 -4.10
C GLU A 81 16.29 -12.17 -4.14
N SER A 82 15.63 -11.25 -4.85
CA SER A 82 16.01 -9.83 -4.89
C SER A 82 15.60 -9.06 -3.62
N ASP A 83 14.58 -9.55 -2.89
CA ASP A 83 14.00 -8.93 -1.68
C ASP A 83 15.03 -8.83 -0.53
N ALA A 84 14.99 -7.71 0.19
CA ALA A 84 15.93 -7.42 1.27
C ALA A 84 15.74 -8.32 2.49
N ASP A 85 14.50 -8.61 2.90
CA ASP A 85 14.20 -9.52 4.00
C ASP A 85 14.43 -10.97 3.57
N TYR A 86 14.18 -11.33 2.30
CA TYR A 86 14.55 -12.66 1.81
C TYR A 86 16.06 -12.90 1.96
N LYS A 87 16.90 -11.95 1.55
CA LYS A 87 18.36 -12.01 1.77
C LYS A 87 18.70 -12.06 3.26
N ALA A 88 18.05 -11.26 4.10
CA ALA A 88 18.28 -11.28 5.55
C ALA A 88 17.78 -12.57 6.25
N SER A 89 16.92 -13.38 5.61
CA SER A 89 16.44 -14.68 6.11
C SER A 89 17.38 -15.87 5.82
N GLN A 90 18.49 -15.67 5.10
CA GLN A 90 19.45 -16.72 4.74
C GLN A 90 20.22 -17.26 5.95
N ASP A 91 20.63 -18.53 5.91
CA ASP A 91 21.17 -19.28 7.06
C ASP A 91 22.42 -18.64 7.70
N ASP A 92 23.21 -17.94 6.91
CA ASP A 92 24.45 -17.27 7.28
C ASP A 92 24.24 -15.82 7.77
N ARG A 93 23.03 -15.27 7.61
CA ARG A 93 22.69 -13.87 7.89
C ARG A 93 21.56 -13.68 8.90
N PHE A 94 20.62 -14.61 8.99
CA PHE A 94 19.48 -14.51 9.89
C PHE A 94 19.91 -14.60 11.36
N VAL A 95 19.45 -13.64 12.17
CA VAL A 95 19.61 -13.65 13.63
C VAL A 95 18.23 -13.88 14.26
N PRO A 96 18.05 -14.94 15.06
CA PRO A 96 16.75 -15.26 15.64
C PRO A 96 16.30 -14.22 16.69
N PRO A 97 14.99 -14.08 16.91
CA PRO A 97 14.42 -13.38 18.06
C PRO A 97 15.06 -13.83 19.38
N ARG A 98 15.26 -12.91 20.33
CA ARG A 98 15.94 -13.20 21.62
C ARG A 98 15.25 -14.29 22.43
N ASN A 99 13.93 -14.41 22.31
CA ASN A 99 13.14 -15.45 22.96
C ASN A 99 13.18 -16.76 22.16
N ALA A 100 14.34 -17.41 22.17
CA ALA A 100 14.63 -18.63 21.42
C ALA A 100 13.56 -19.73 21.58
N ASP A 101 13.07 -19.99 22.80
CA ASP A 101 12.04 -20.99 23.06
C ASP A 101 10.74 -20.73 22.27
N GLN A 102 10.33 -19.46 22.16
CA GLN A 102 9.16 -19.05 21.37
C GLN A 102 9.42 -19.11 19.87
N TRP A 103 10.65 -18.82 19.44
CA TRP A 103 11.04 -18.98 18.04
C TRP A 103 11.09 -20.46 17.60
N GLU A 104 11.60 -21.36 18.44
CA GLU A 104 11.54 -22.80 18.19
C GLU A 104 10.11 -23.35 18.22
N ALA A 105 9.27 -22.84 19.14
CA ALA A 105 7.85 -23.16 19.16
C ALA A 105 7.13 -22.70 17.89
N ALA A 106 7.51 -21.55 17.31
CA ALA A 106 6.88 -21.02 16.09
C ALA A 106 6.94 -22.00 14.90
N SER A 107 8.04 -22.72 14.72
CA SER A 107 8.16 -23.69 13.62
C SER A 107 7.22 -24.89 13.83
N LYS A 108 7.12 -25.37 15.07
CA LYS A 108 6.22 -26.48 15.46
C LYS A 108 4.76 -26.09 15.33
N LEU A 109 4.40 -24.88 15.77
CA LEU A 109 3.03 -24.35 15.67
C LEU A 109 2.62 -24.12 14.21
N LEU A 110 3.52 -23.66 13.35
CA LEU A 110 3.20 -23.50 11.92
C LEU A 110 2.98 -24.85 11.23
N ASP A 111 3.79 -25.87 11.52
CA ASP A 111 3.52 -27.24 11.05
C ASP A 111 2.22 -27.80 11.62
N GLU A 112 1.95 -27.60 12.91
CA GLU A 112 0.76 -28.15 13.59
C GLU A 112 -0.56 -27.54 13.07
N TYR A 113 -0.63 -26.21 12.96
CA TYR A 113 -1.85 -25.47 12.67
C TYR A 113 -1.99 -25.04 11.20
N GLY A 114 -0.91 -25.06 10.40
CA GLY A 114 -0.88 -24.51 9.03
C GLY A 114 -0.97 -22.98 8.96
N VAL A 115 -1.19 -22.32 10.11
CA VAL A 115 -1.25 -20.87 10.28
C VAL A 115 -0.57 -20.48 11.60
N ILE A 116 0.09 -19.32 11.62
CA ILE A 116 0.69 -18.76 12.84
C ILE A 116 0.55 -17.24 12.88
N VAL A 117 0.41 -16.67 14.07
CA VAL A 117 0.46 -15.22 14.28
C VAL A 117 1.79 -14.84 14.94
N LEU A 118 2.60 -14.03 14.26
CA LEU A 118 3.80 -13.41 14.80
C LEU A 118 3.46 -12.00 15.31
N CYS A 119 3.17 -11.92 16.60
CA CYS A 119 2.77 -10.70 17.29
C CYS A 119 4.01 -9.95 17.80
N ALA A 120 4.41 -8.87 17.13
CA ALA A 120 5.61 -8.11 17.47
C ALA A 120 5.49 -6.62 17.14
N ALA A 121 6.16 -5.77 17.93
CA ALA A 121 6.26 -4.34 17.66
C ALA A 121 6.89 -4.07 16.28
N GLN A 122 6.60 -2.92 15.67
CA GLN A 122 7.17 -2.54 14.38
C GLN A 122 8.70 -2.38 14.46
N GLY A 123 9.40 -2.71 13.37
CA GLY A 123 10.87 -2.63 13.28
C GLY A 123 11.64 -3.71 14.05
N THR A 124 10.97 -4.79 14.50
CA THR A 124 11.59 -5.96 15.18
C THR A 124 12.19 -7.00 14.22
N GLY A 125 12.02 -6.87 12.91
CA GLY A 125 12.41 -7.92 11.93
C GLY A 125 11.37 -9.03 11.74
N ARG A 126 10.12 -8.81 12.17
CA ARG A 126 9.03 -9.81 12.09
C ARG A 126 8.75 -10.36 10.68
N ARG A 127 8.89 -9.55 9.61
CA ARG A 127 8.74 -10.03 8.21
C ARG A 127 9.92 -10.93 7.83
N THR A 128 11.15 -10.53 8.15
CA THR A 128 12.34 -11.37 8.01
C THR A 128 12.20 -12.72 8.73
N ALA A 129 11.64 -12.71 9.94
CA ALA A 129 11.33 -13.92 10.71
C ALA A 129 10.22 -14.76 10.05
N ALA A 130 9.16 -14.16 9.52
CA ALA A 130 8.12 -14.88 8.78
C ALA A 130 8.66 -15.57 7.52
N ILE A 131 9.47 -14.88 6.72
CA ILE A 131 10.13 -15.46 5.54
C ILE A 131 11.05 -16.60 5.97
N ARG A 132 11.85 -16.43 7.03
CA ARG A 132 12.70 -17.49 7.58
C ARG A 132 11.87 -18.73 7.94
N LEU A 133 10.77 -18.53 8.65
CA LEU A 133 9.90 -19.60 9.14
C LEU A 133 9.32 -20.41 7.98
N LEU A 134 8.74 -19.73 6.98
CA LEU A 134 8.19 -20.33 5.77
C LEU A 134 9.24 -21.08 4.93
N ARG A 135 10.49 -20.60 4.89
CA ARG A 135 11.58 -21.31 4.19
C ARG A 135 12.02 -22.60 4.89
N THR A 136 11.79 -22.72 6.19
CA THR A 136 12.24 -23.86 7.01
C THR A 136 11.14 -24.86 7.38
N VAL A 137 9.87 -24.54 7.18
CA VAL A 137 8.75 -25.39 7.64
C VAL A 137 8.59 -26.69 6.84
N ALA A 138 8.93 -26.68 5.55
CA ALA A 138 8.77 -27.82 4.66
C ALA A 138 10.01 -28.07 3.78
N SER A 139 10.11 -29.28 3.23
CA SER A 139 11.16 -29.68 2.28
C SER A 139 10.52 -30.48 1.14
N PRO A 140 10.50 -29.95 -0.11
CA PRO A 140 11.06 -28.67 -0.54
C PRO A 140 10.34 -27.46 0.09
N PRO A 141 11.01 -26.29 0.20
CA PRO A 141 10.38 -25.05 0.66
C PRO A 141 9.22 -24.63 -0.25
N PRO A 142 8.15 -24.03 0.31
CA PRO A 142 7.02 -23.53 -0.47
C PRO A 142 7.39 -22.26 -1.26
N ALA A 143 6.62 -21.97 -2.32
CA ALA A 143 6.73 -20.71 -3.04
C ALA A 143 6.20 -19.56 -2.18
N LEU A 144 6.96 -18.46 -2.08
CA LEU A 144 6.71 -17.41 -1.08
C LEU A 144 6.00 -16.18 -1.65
N PHE A 145 4.98 -15.69 -0.94
CA PHE A 145 4.18 -14.55 -1.35
C PHE A 145 3.82 -13.65 -0.16
N ASP A 146 3.95 -12.32 -0.32
CA ASP A 146 3.22 -11.38 0.53
C ASP A 146 1.79 -11.26 -0.01
N LEU A 147 0.80 -11.23 0.87
CA LEU A 147 -0.59 -10.98 0.50
C LEU A 147 -0.90 -9.49 0.70
N ASP A 148 -1.26 -8.81 -0.39
CA ASP A 148 -1.79 -7.44 -0.33
C ASP A 148 -3.33 -7.48 -0.36
N PRO A 149 -4.00 -7.23 0.79
CA PRO A 149 -5.45 -7.37 0.87
C PRO A 149 -6.19 -6.18 0.25
N GLU A 150 -7.01 -6.47 -0.76
CA GLU A 150 -8.01 -5.58 -1.31
C GLU A 150 -9.39 -5.99 -0.75
N TRP A 151 -9.57 -5.81 0.56
CA TRP A 151 -10.82 -6.12 1.26
C TRP A 151 -11.39 -4.95 2.06
N SER A 152 -12.70 -5.02 2.31
CA SER A 152 -13.41 -4.11 3.20
C SER A 152 -13.06 -4.36 4.67
N LYS A 153 -12.99 -5.64 5.07
CA LYS A 153 -12.60 -6.08 6.42
C LYS A 153 -11.74 -7.35 6.35
N PRO A 154 -10.81 -7.56 7.30
CA PRO A 154 -10.04 -8.81 7.40
C PRO A 154 -10.92 -10.06 7.38
N SER A 155 -10.60 -10.98 6.46
CA SER A 155 -11.41 -12.16 6.14
C SER A 155 -10.53 -13.27 5.58
N VAL A 156 -10.85 -14.54 5.89
CA VAL A 156 -10.10 -15.68 5.32
C VAL A 156 -10.63 -16.14 3.96
N ARG A 157 -11.84 -15.71 3.58
CA ARG A 157 -12.50 -16.16 2.34
C ARG A 157 -11.67 -15.96 1.06
N PRO A 158 -10.96 -14.83 0.88
CA PRO A 158 -10.17 -14.62 -0.33
C PRO A 158 -8.72 -15.12 -0.26
N LEU A 159 -8.29 -15.65 0.89
CA LEU A 159 -6.90 -16.09 1.05
C LEU A 159 -6.62 -17.30 0.14
N PRO A 160 -5.44 -17.36 -0.51
CA PRO A 160 -5.00 -18.51 -1.30
C PRO A 160 -5.14 -19.84 -0.54
N LYS A 161 -5.43 -20.91 -1.29
CA LYS A 161 -5.57 -22.29 -0.77
C LYS A 161 -4.81 -23.33 -1.59
N GLU A 162 -4.16 -22.89 -2.65
CA GLU A 162 -3.37 -23.71 -3.57
C GLU A 162 -2.24 -24.42 -2.82
N ALA A 163 -1.80 -25.57 -3.34
CA ALA A 163 -0.80 -26.41 -2.68
C ALA A 163 0.63 -25.86 -2.84
N GLY A 164 1.46 -26.01 -1.80
CA GLY A 164 2.87 -25.60 -1.82
C GLY A 164 3.12 -24.09 -1.72
N MET A 165 2.17 -23.30 -1.20
CA MET A 165 2.30 -21.85 -1.01
C MET A 165 2.65 -21.47 0.42
N GLY A 166 3.58 -20.53 0.58
CA GLY A 166 3.96 -19.90 1.84
C GLY A 166 3.58 -18.42 1.81
N CYS A 167 2.50 -18.06 2.49
CA CYS A 167 1.93 -16.72 2.43
C CYS A 167 2.25 -15.91 3.70
N ILE A 168 2.54 -14.62 3.53
CA ILE A 168 2.67 -13.65 4.61
C ILE A 168 1.53 -12.65 4.50
N LEU A 169 0.78 -12.45 5.59
CA LEU A 169 -0.29 -11.47 5.68
C LEU A 169 -0.02 -10.54 6.86
N ASP A 170 0.41 -9.31 6.61
CA ASP A 170 0.38 -8.31 7.69
C ASP A 170 -1.08 -7.97 8.05
N LEU A 171 -1.36 -7.82 9.33
CA LEU A 171 -2.63 -7.37 9.92
C LEU A 171 -2.36 -6.37 11.05
N SER A 172 -1.24 -5.64 10.97
CA SER A 172 -0.95 -4.48 11.82
C SER A 172 -1.74 -3.25 11.38
N ASP A 173 -1.92 -2.31 12.31
CA ASP A 173 -2.46 -0.97 12.06
C ASP A 173 -3.84 -0.98 11.37
N LEU A 174 -4.68 -1.96 11.76
CA LEU A 174 -5.98 -2.23 11.14
C LEU A 174 -6.90 -1.00 11.19
N ALA A 175 -7.47 -0.67 10.03
CA ALA A 175 -8.38 0.46 9.90
C ALA A 175 -9.69 0.32 10.69
N GLU A 176 -10.18 -0.91 10.77
CA GLU A 176 -11.39 -1.31 11.49
C GLU A 176 -11.11 -2.63 12.21
N GLN A 177 -11.78 -2.86 13.33
CA GLN A 177 -11.70 -4.15 14.01
C GLN A 177 -12.24 -5.26 13.08
N PRO A 178 -11.58 -6.43 13.03
CA PRO A 178 -12.09 -7.60 12.34
C PRO A 178 -13.49 -8.02 12.80
N GLY A 179 -14.19 -8.76 11.96
CA GLY A 179 -15.41 -9.46 12.39
C GLY A 179 -15.08 -10.51 13.46
N GLU A 180 -15.99 -10.69 14.42
CA GLU A 180 -15.84 -11.60 15.58
C GLU A 180 -15.40 -13.02 15.20
N ARG A 181 -15.75 -13.48 14.01
CA ARG A 181 -15.44 -14.82 13.49
C ARG A 181 -14.02 -15.00 12.95
N LEU A 182 -13.23 -13.93 12.75
CA LEU A 182 -11.94 -14.02 12.05
C LEU A 182 -11.04 -15.11 12.64
N GLY A 183 -10.88 -15.16 13.96
CA GLY A 183 -10.03 -16.16 14.62
C GLY A 183 -10.51 -17.59 14.39
N THR A 184 -11.82 -17.85 14.51
CA THR A 184 -12.40 -19.18 14.27
C THR A 184 -12.27 -19.59 12.81
N ASP A 185 -12.52 -18.66 11.89
CA ASP A 185 -12.41 -18.91 10.45
C ASP A 185 -10.91 -19.09 10.06
N LEU A 186 -9.96 -18.46 10.76
CA LEU A 186 -8.50 -18.70 10.64
C LEU A 186 -8.08 -20.09 11.11
N VAL A 187 -8.61 -20.60 12.23
CA VAL A 187 -8.36 -21.99 12.67
C VAL A 187 -8.78 -22.98 11.59
N GLY A 188 -9.98 -22.78 11.02
CA GLY A 188 -10.49 -23.61 9.93
C GLY A 188 -9.62 -23.53 8.67
N HIS A 189 -9.18 -22.33 8.30
CA HIS A 189 -8.33 -22.10 7.13
C HIS A 189 -6.93 -22.72 7.28
N GLY A 190 -6.29 -22.61 8.45
CA GLY A 190 -5.01 -23.27 8.72
C GLY A 190 -5.07 -24.79 8.56
N ALA A 191 -6.15 -25.41 9.04
CA ALA A 191 -6.40 -26.84 8.86
C ALA A 191 -6.68 -27.27 7.40
N GLU A 192 -7.07 -26.34 6.52
CA GLU A 192 -7.13 -26.57 5.07
C GLU A 192 -5.74 -26.40 4.43
N LEU A 193 -5.03 -25.32 4.75
CA LEU A 193 -3.68 -25.04 4.26
C LEU A 193 -2.72 -26.21 4.55
N ARG A 194 -2.76 -26.75 5.78
CA ARG A 194 -1.94 -27.91 6.18
C ARG A 194 -2.17 -29.14 5.29
N LYS A 195 -3.41 -29.42 4.88
CA LYS A 195 -3.73 -30.55 3.99
C LYS A 195 -3.13 -30.40 2.60
N ASN A 196 -2.92 -29.16 2.17
CA ASN A 196 -2.38 -28.79 0.87
C ASN A 196 -0.86 -28.52 0.92
N ASN A 197 -0.19 -28.78 2.05
CA ASN A 197 1.22 -28.44 2.29
C ASN A 197 1.50 -26.94 2.02
N SER A 198 0.59 -26.09 2.48
CA SER A 198 0.65 -24.64 2.39
C SER A 198 0.57 -24.03 3.79
N PHE A 199 1.06 -22.80 3.94
CA PHE A 199 1.33 -22.19 5.23
C PHE A 199 1.04 -20.69 5.20
N LEU A 200 0.45 -20.15 6.26
CA LEU A 200 0.15 -18.73 6.41
C LEU A 200 0.81 -18.15 7.66
N VAL A 201 1.64 -17.12 7.50
CA VAL A 201 2.19 -16.33 8.60
C VAL A 201 1.51 -14.97 8.66
N ILE A 202 0.83 -14.71 9.77
CA ILE A 202 0.19 -13.42 10.04
C ILE A 202 1.15 -12.54 10.84
N LEU A 203 1.42 -11.32 10.40
CA LEU A 203 2.14 -10.33 11.19
C LEU A 203 1.14 -9.42 11.90
N ALA A 204 1.34 -9.14 13.18
CA ALA A 204 0.49 -8.20 13.92
C ALA A 204 1.29 -7.44 14.98
N THR A 205 0.76 -6.32 15.49
CA THR A 205 1.30 -5.69 16.71
C THR A 205 0.53 -6.16 17.95
N PRO A 206 1.14 -6.11 19.16
CA PRO A 206 0.42 -6.33 20.40
C PRO A 206 -0.71 -5.32 20.69
N ALA A 207 -0.71 -4.18 20.01
CA ALA A 207 -1.75 -3.15 20.14
C ALA A 207 -2.94 -3.41 19.21
N ASP A 208 -2.76 -4.19 18.14
CA ASP A 208 -3.82 -4.53 17.17
C ASP A 208 -4.44 -5.91 17.45
N TRP A 209 -3.67 -6.87 17.98
CA TRP A 209 -4.09 -8.26 18.12
C TRP A 209 -4.76 -8.57 19.47
N TYR A 210 -5.97 -8.05 19.68
CA TYR A 210 -6.73 -8.21 20.94
C TYR A 210 -8.26 -8.30 20.74
N GLY A 211 -8.94 -8.87 21.72
CA GLY A 211 -10.40 -9.03 21.75
C GLY A 211 -10.89 -10.38 21.20
N HIS A 212 -12.21 -10.57 21.20
CA HIS A 212 -12.86 -11.87 20.93
C HIS A 212 -12.52 -12.50 19.58
N TRP A 213 -12.23 -11.71 18.56
CA TRP A 213 -11.82 -12.23 17.25
C TRP A 213 -10.39 -12.78 17.25
N ALA A 214 -9.53 -12.37 18.20
CA ALA A 214 -8.16 -12.85 18.35
C ALA A 214 -8.05 -14.04 19.33
N GLU A 215 -8.98 -14.18 20.28
CA GLU A 215 -9.01 -15.26 21.28
C GLU A 215 -8.86 -16.68 20.69
N PRO A 216 -9.53 -17.08 19.58
CA PRO A 216 -9.35 -18.40 18.97
C PRO A 216 -7.94 -18.65 18.39
N THR A 217 -7.16 -17.59 18.16
CA THR A 217 -5.80 -17.67 17.58
C THR A 217 -4.69 -17.80 18.62
N LEU A 218 -5.02 -17.67 19.92
CA LEU A 218 -4.05 -17.76 21.00
C LEU A 218 -3.19 -19.04 21.01
N PRO A 219 -3.69 -20.24 20.66
CA PRO A 219 -2.87 -21.46 20.62
C PRO A 219 -1.69 -21.40 19.63
N PHE A 220 -1.80 -20.59 18.57
CA PHE A 220 -0.76 -20.39 17.55
C PHE A 220 -0.33 -18.92 17.43
N THR A 221 -0.47 -18.14 18.50
CA THR A 221 0.05 -16.76 18.57
C THR A 221 1.37 -16.74 19.34
N VAL A 222 2.45 -16.35 18.65
CA VAL A 222 3.79 -16.23 19.23
C VAL A 222 4.16 -14.76 19.34
N ARG A 223 4.68 -14.33 20.50
CA ARG A 223 5.11 -12.95 20.72
C ARG A 223 6.60 -12.82 20.48
N LEU A 224 7.02 -12.29 19.33
CA LEU A 224 8.46 -12.17 19.03
C LEU A 224 9.06 -10.89 19.61
N GLU A 225 10.25 -11.03 20.20
CA GLU A 225 11.10 -9.89 20.52
C GLU A 225 11.97 -9.50 19.32
N SER A 226 12.56 -8.30 19.38
CA SER A 226 13.68 -7.97 18.48
C SER A 226 14.83 -8.98 18.68
N PRO A 227 15.54 -9.41 17.62
CA PRO A 227 16.82 -10.11 17.76
C PRO A 227 17.84 -9.24 18.49
N ASP A 228 18.92 -9.85 18.98
CA ASP A 228 20.00 -9.12 19.62
C ASP A 228 20.70 -8.16 18.64
N ALA A 229 20.73 -6.88 18.99
CA ALA A 229 21.25 -5.82 18.13
C ALA A 229 22.73 -6.01 17.79
N ARG A 230 23.55 -6.48 18.73
CA ARG A 230 24.99 -6.69 18.50
C ARG A 230 25.22 -7.90 17.58
N ALA A 231 24.48 -8.99 17.78
CA ALA A 231 24.50 -10.15 16.89
C ALA A 231 24.05 -9.78 15.46
N LEU A 232 23.00 -8.97 15.32
CA LEU A 232 22.52 -8.48 14.02
C LEU A 232 23.57 -7.63 13.29
N VAL A 233 24.17 -6.63 13.95
CA VAL A 233 25.25 -5.82 13.35
C VAL A 233 26.46 -6.71 12.97
N THR A 234 26.76 -7.72 13.78
CA THR A 234 27.83 -8.70 13.48
C THR A 234 27.51 -9.55 12.24
N ALA A 235 26.26 -9.97 12.07
CA ALA A 235 25.82 -10.72 10.88
C ALA A 235 25.88 -9.85 9.61
N GLU A 236 25.41 -8.61 9.68
CA GLU A 236 25.49 -7.66 8.57
C GLU A 236 26.94 -7.37 8.14
N PHE A 237 27.88 -7.25 9.09
CA PHE A 237 29.30 -7.11 8.77
C PHE A 237 29.89 -8.34 8.07
N ARG A 238 29.48 -9.56 8.46
CA ARG A 238 29.92 -10.80 7.80
C ARG A 238 29.35 -10.90 6.39
N ALA A 239 28.06 -10.65 6.22
CA ALA A 239 27.38 -10.66 4.92
C ALA A 239 27.97 -9.66 3.91
N ASN A 240 28.49 -8.52 4.39
CA ASN A 240 29.15 -7.51 3.56
C ASN A 240 30.69 -7.69 3.46
N TYR A 241 31.23 -8.84 3.87
CA TYR A 241 32.66 -9.16 3.86
C TYR A 241 33.56 -8.19 4.66
N ARG A 242 33.01 -7.56 5.71
CA ARG A 242 33.71 -6.63 6.63
C ARG A 242 33.89 -7.23 8.02
N GLY A 243 34.31 -8.50 8.08
CA GLY A 243 34.56 -9.22 9.33
C GLY A 243 35.63 -8.57 10.22
N ASP A 244 36.54 -7.79 9.63
CA ASP A 244 37.51 -6.94 10.33
C ASP A 244 36.85 -5.95 11.29
N ARG A 245 35.68 -5.41 10.90
CA ARG A 245 34.94 -4.40 11.67
C ARG A 245 34.17 -4.97 12.85
N VAL A 246 34.06 -6.28 13.01
CA VAL A 246 33.41 -6.88 14.20
C VAL A 246 34.13 -6.44 15.48
N THR A 247 35.45 -6.25 15.42
CA THR A 247 36.28 -5.71 16.52
C THR A 247 35.89 -4.28 16.94
N TRP A 248 35.21 -3.51 16.09
CA TRP A 248 34.75 -2.17 16.42
C TRP A 248 33.61 -2.20 17.44
N LEU A 249 32.82 -3.28 17.46
CA LEU A 249 31.66 -3.44 18.34
C LEU A 249 32.05 -3.70 19.80
N ASP A 250 33.33 -4.01 20.06
CA ASP A 250 33.90 -4.19 21.42
C ASP A 250 34.32 -2.87 22.08
N ARG A 251 34.31 -1.74 21.35
CA ARG A 251 34.72 -0.47 21.94
C ARG A 251 33.67 0.09 22.91
N ALA A 252 34.15 0.83 23.92
CA ALA A 252 33.34 1.30 25.05
C ALA A 252 32.19 2.24 24.66
N GLU A 253 32.32 2.96 23.54
CA GLU A 253 31.30 3.87 23.01
C GLU A 253 29.96 3.16 22.77
N PHE A 254 29.99 1.90 22.31
CA PHE A 254 28.77 1.13 22.06
C PHE A 254 28.14 0.50 23.30
N ALA A 255 28.80 0.55 24.47
CA ALA A 255 28.32 -0.16 25.66
C ALA A 255 26.91 0.27 26.09
N GLY A 256 26.57 1.56 25.93
CA GLY A 256 25.21 2.07 26.16
C GLY A 256 24.19 1.53 25.15
N ILE A 257 24.57 1.44 23.87
CA ILE A 257 23.71 0.95 22.78
C ILE A 257 23.42 -0.54 22.94
N TRP A 258 24.44 -1.38 23.18
CA TRP A 258 24.25 -2.81 23.38
C TRP A 258 23.45 -3.12 24.66
N LYS A 259 23.60 -2.31 25.71
CA LYS A 259 22.78 -2.41 26.93
C LYS A 259 21.33 -2.02 26.69
N ALA A 260 21.06 -1.00 25.87
CA ALA A 260 19.71 -0.62 25.48
C ALA A 260 19.05 -1.63 24.53
N ASN A 261 19.86 -2.37 23.76
CA ASN A 261 19.49 -3.42 22.81
C ASN A 261 18.32 -2.98 21.88
N PRO A 262 18.58 -2.00 21.00
CA PRO A 262 17.54 -1.34 20.19
C PRO A 262 16.92 -2.27 19.15
N SER A 263 15.78 -1.86 18.58
CA SER A 263 15.05 -2.64 17.57
C SER A 263 15.92 -3.03 16.37
N ALA A 264 15.60 -4.15 15.71
CA ALA A 264 16.30 -4.63 14.51
C ALA A 264 16.46 -3.55 13.43
N ARG A 265 15.42 -2.74 13.16
CA ARG A 265 15.49 -1.58 12.24
C ARG A 265 16.58 -0.59 12.64
N SER A 266 16.69 -0.31 13.95
CA SER A 266 17.70 0.60 14.50
C SER A 266 19.09 -0.04 14.42
N ALA A 267 19.23 -1.30 14.82
CA ALA A 267 20.49 -2.05 14.73
C ALA A 267 21.00 -2.15 13.28
N TRP A 268 20.10 -2.38 12.32
CA TRP A 268 20.42 -2.39 10.89
C TRP A 268 20.90 -1.02 10.40
N ARG A 269 20.21 0.08 10.75
CA ARG A 269 20.68 1.45 10.45
C ARG A 269 22.08 1.71 11.02
N LEU A 270 22.38 1.22 12.23
CA LEU A 270 23.72 1.35 12.82
C LEU A 270 24.75 0.55 12.02
N SER A 271 24.41 -0.67 11.58
CA SER A 271 25.30 -1.50 10.76
C SER A 271 25.65 -0.84 9.42
N ASP A 272 24.69 -0.25 8.72
CA ASP A 272 24.90 0.45 7.45
C ASP A 272 25.87 1.62 7.60
N ARG A 273 25.71 2.46 8.63
CA ARG A 273 26.67 3.53 8.96
C ARG A 273 28.08 3.01 9.18
N LEU A 274 28.21 1.95 9.97
CA LEU A 274 29.51 1.37 10.30
C LEU A 274 30.15 0.62 9.13
N LEU A 275 29.36 0.22 8.11
CA LEU A 275 29.87 -0.31 6.84
C LEU A 275 30.37 0.79 5.90
N GLN A 276 29.69 1.94 5.89
CA GLN A 276 30.06 3.13 5.10
C GLN A 276 31.23 3.93 5.70
N ALA A 277 31.43 3.87 7.03
CA ALA A 277 32.49 4.59 7.72
C ALA A 277 33.89 4.31 7.14
N SER A 278 34.72 5.35 7.02
CA SER A 278 36.06 5.23 6.43
C SER A 278 37.06 4.54 7.37
N GLY A 279 36.92 4.76 8.68
CA GLY A 279 37.85 4.25 9.71
C GLY A 279 37.29 4.36 11.13
N PRO A 280 37.97 3.77 12.13
CA PRO A 280 37.51 3.70 13.51
C PRO A 280 37.38 5.08 14.21
N GLU A 281 38.02 6.12 13.68
CA GLU A 281 37.92 7.50 14.19
C GLU A 281 36.50 8.08 14.03
N GLN A 282 35.70 7.59 13.09
CA GLN A 282 34.31 8.04 12.88
C GLN A 282 33.31 7.40 13.87
N ILE A 283 33.72 6.39 14.65
CA ILE A 283 32.82 5.60 15.51
C ILE A 283 32.13 6.47 16.57
N GLN A 284 32.85 7.37 17.23
CA GLN A 284 32.26 8.23 18.26
C GLN A 284 31.13 9.10 17.68
N ALA A 285 31.36 9.72 16.51
CA ALA A 285 30.35 10.53 15.84
C ALA A 285 29.12 9.71 15.42
N ILE A 286 29.31 8.48 14.94
CA ILE A 286 28.22 7.56 14.58
C ILE A 286 27.43 7.11 15.83
N VAL A 287 28.12 6.86 16.96
CA VAL A 287 27.49 6.53 18.25
C VAL A 287 26.68 7.71 18.78
N ASP A 288 27.21 8.93 18.69
CA ASP A 288 26.53 10.15 19.13
C ASP A 288 25.31 10.47 18.24
N GLU A 289 25.42 10.29 16.91
CA GLU A 289 24.29 10.35 15.96
C GLU A 289 23.22 9.30 16.30
N PHE A 290 23.63 8.10 16.68
CA PHE A 290 22.71 7.00 16.95
C PHE A 290 22.00 7.10 18.30
N GLY A 291 22.70 7.60 19.33
CA GLY A 291 22.35 7.37 20.73
C GLY A 291 21.38 8.38 21.35
N ASP A 292 21.35 9.64 20.91
CA ASP A 292 20.72 10.70 21.73
C ASP A 292 20.02 11.83 20.94
N TRP A 293 19.28 11.46 19.89
CA TRP A 293 18.45 12.42 19.15
C TRP A 293 17.50 13.23 20.04
N HIS A 294 16.95 12.63 21.10
CA HIS A 294 16.03 13.33 22.00
C HIS A 294 16.75 14.46 22.75
N ARG A 295 17.93 14.22 23.31
CA ARG A 295 18.72 15.27 23.99
C ARG A 295 19.27 16.31 23.04
N GLU A 296 19.71 15.93 21.84
CA GLU A 296 20.17 16.91 20.84
C GLU A 296 19.00 17.79 20.36
N VAL A 297 17.81 17.23 20.15
CA VAL A 297 16.59 18.00 19.84
C VAL A 297 16.18 18.89 21.01
N GLU A 298 16.16 18.40 22.25
CA GLU A 298 15.88 19.23 23.43
C GLU A 298 16.91 20.35 23.63
N LYS A 299 18.20 20.09 23.37
CA LYS A 299 19.26 21.09 23.41
C LYS A 299 19.04 22.18 22.34
N LEU A 300 18.65 21.81 21.12
CA LEU A 300 18.28 22.77 20.07
C LEU A 300 17.04 23.59 20.46
N LEU A 301 16.01 22.95 21.02
CA LEU A 301 14.72 23.59 21.36
C LEU A 301 14.72 24.32 22.73
N SER A 302 15.74 24.12 23.57
CA SER A 302 15.91 24.84 24.85
C SER A 302 17.03 25.88 24.82
N ARG A 303 17.72 26.04 23.68
CA ARG A 303 18.77 27.05 23.51
C ARG A 303 18.23 28.46 23.76
N ASN A 304 19.02 29.28 24.46
CA ASN A 304 18.68 30.65 24.90
C ASN A 304 17.56 30.80 25.94
N ARG A 305 17.04 29.71 26.54
CA ARG A 305 16.05 29.76 27.64
C ARG A 305 16.50 30.55 28.87
N ALA A 306 17.82 30.73 29.05
CA ALA A 306 18.42 31.49 30.14
C ALA A 306 18.75 32.97 29.79
N THR A 307 18.60 33.38 28.53
CA THR A 307 19.11 34.68 28.02
C THR A 307 18.12 35.46 27.16
N GLY A 308 17.05 34.83 26.66
CA GLY A 308 15.99 35.48 25.88
C GLY A 308 14.60 35.34 26.52
N GLY A 309 13.67 36.22 26.15
CA GLY A 309 12.26 36.12 26.55
C GLY A 309 11.50 35.06 25.75
N ASP A 310 10.29 34.68 26.21
CA ASP A 310 9.50 33.58 25.66
C ASP A 310 9.26 33.68 24.14
N ALA A 311 9.01 34.90 23.63
CA ALA A 311 8.83 35.14 22.20
C ALA A 311 10.09 34.81 21.36
N GLN A 312 11.29 35.06 21.91
CA GLN A 312 12.54 34.75 21.24
C GLN A 312 12.81 33.24 21.23
N LEU A 313 12.53 32.55 22.36
CA LEU A 313 12.59 31.09 22.44
C LEU A 313 11.63 30.43 21.45
N LEU A 314 10.39 30.95 21.34
CA LEU A 314 9.41 30.44 20.38
C LEU A 314 9.86 30.69 18.93
N SER A 315 10.41 31.87 18.61
CA SER A 315 10.98 32.17 17.29
C SER A 315 12.12 31.20 16.92
N THR A 316 13.02 30.88 17.86
CA THR A 316 14.07 29.87 17.65
C THR A 316 13.47 28.47 17.41
N ARG A 317 12.56 28.00 18.27
CA ARG A 317 11.90 26.68 18.12
C ARG A 317 11.20 26.50 16.78
N VAL A 318 10.40 27.49 16.40
CA VAL A 318 9.67 27.49 15.13
C VAL A 318 10.63 27.55 13.93
N THR A 319 11.76 28.25 14.05
CA THR A 319 12.80 28.24 13.01
C THR A 319 13.51 26.87 12.91
N VAL A 320 13.78 26.19 14.03
CA VAL A 320 14.31 24.81 14.06
C VAL A 320 13.34 23.84 13.37
N TRP A 321 12.05 23.90 13.69
CA TRP A 321 11.01 23.05 13.08
C TRP A 321 10.84 23.32 11.58
N ALA A 322 10.80 24.59 11.17
CA ALA A 322 10.75 24.97 9.76
C ALA A 322 11.98 24.49 8.98
N GLY A 323 13.19 24.61 9.56
CA GLY A 323 14.42 24.09 8.97
C GLY A 323 14.48 22.56 8.89
N ALA A 324 13.73 21.85 9.73
CA ALA A 324 13.61 20.40 9.66
C ALA A 324 12.62 19.96 8.57
N LEU A 325 11.51 20.70 8.40
CA LEU A 325 10.54 20.49 7.32
C LEU A 325 11.13 20.81 5.93
N LEU A 326 12.04 21.79 5.87
CA LEU A 326 12.70 22.30 4.66
C LEU A 326 14.22 22.07 4.69
N HIS A 327 14.68 20.93 5.20
CA HIS A 327 16.11 20.59 5.22
C HIS A 327 16.64 20.44 3.77
N GLY A 328 17.58 21.30 3.37
CA GLY A 328 18.05 21.44 2.00
C GLY A 328 17.20 22.37 1.11
N GLY A 329 16.21 23.06 1.70
CA GLY A 329 15.41 24.09 1.03
C GLY A 329 16.12 25.45 1.00
N GLN A 330 15.53 26.43 0.33
CA GLN A 330 16.06 27.80 0.30
C GLN A 330 15.83 28.52 1.64
N ARG A 331 16.78 29.34 2.08
CA ARG A 331 16.71 30.11 3.35
C ARG A 331 15.43 30.95 3.46
N ARG A 332 15.01 31.56 2.34
CA ARG A 332 13.76 32.35 2.28
C ARG A 332 12.52 31.51 2.57
N SER A 333 12.49 30.26 2.13
CA SER A 333 11.39 29.32 2.35
C SER A 333 11.35 28.86 3.81
N VAL A 334 12.51 28.59 4.42
CA VAL A 334 12.62 28.26 5.86
C VAL A 334 12.08 29.38 6.74
N ILE A 335 12.53 30.63 6.52
CA ILE A 335 12.03 31.79 7.29
C ILE A 335 10.54 32.02 7.04
N LYS A 336 10.07 31.89 5.79
CA LYS A 336 8.63 32.01 5.48
C LYS A 336 7.80 30.95 6.19
N ALA A 337 8.23 29.68 6.17
CA ALA A 337 7.55 28.59 6.86
C ALA A 337 7.51 28.83 8.38
N ALA A 338 8.61 29.33 8.96
CA ALA A 338 8.65 29.73 10.37
C ALA A 338 7.66 30.87 10.67
N ASP A 339 7.60 31.89 9.83
CA ASP A 339 6.70 33.04 10.03
C ASP A 339 5.22 32.68 9.86
N ASP A 340 4.88 31.73 8.98
CA ASP A 340 3.52 31.17 8.88
C ASP A 340 3.10 30.45 10.16
N LEU A 341 3.99 29.65 10.77
CA LEU A 341 3.70 29.00 12.05
C LEU A 341 3.59 29.99 13.20
N LEU A 342 4.48 31.00 13.29
CA LEU A 342 4.37 32.06 14.31
C LEU A 342 3.02 32.80 14.19
N THR A 343 2.58 33.10 12.96
CA THR A 343 1.29 33.74 12.69
C THR A 343 0.12 32.86 13.15
N ARG A 344 0.15 31.55 12.87
CA ARG A 344 -0.88 30.59 13.31
C ARG A 344 -0.91 30.38 14.83
N LEU A 345 0.22 30.59 15.51
CA LEU A 345 0.33 30.58 16.97
C LEU A 345 -0.07 31.93 17.61
N GLY A 346 -0.58 32.88 16.82
CA GLY A 346 -1.12 34.16 17.30
C GLY A 346 -0.10 35.30 17.44
N LEU A 347 1.13 35.16 16.93
CA LEU A 347 2.11 36.24 16.91
C LEU A 347 1.98 37.08 15.64
N GLU A 348 1.74 38.38 15.80
CA GLU A 348 1.64 39.31 14.67
C GLU A 348 2.96 39.41 13.87
N ARG A 349 2.89 39.17 12.56
CA ARG A 349 4.00 39.30 11.60
C ARG A 349 3.78 40.44 10.59
N HIS A 350 3.30 41.59 11.08
CA HIS A 350 3.24 42.81 10.25
C HIS A 350 4.64 43.28 9.81
N PRO A 351 4.79 44.05 8.71
CA PRO A 351 6.09 44.44 8.18
C PRO A 351 7.00 45.16 9.19
N LEU A 352 6.41 45.97 10.10
CA LEU A 352 7.14 46.60 11.19
C LEU A 352 7.78 45.55 12.11
N ASN A 353 6.96 44.60 12.59
CA ASN A 353 7.36 43.51 13.48
C ASN A 353 8.50 42.69 12.84
N VAL A 354 8.39 42.36 11.56
CA VAL A 354 9.41 41.61 10.79
C VAL A 354 10.72 42.40 10.66
N LEU A 355 10.66 43.72 10.46
CA LEU A 355 11.86 44.58 10.36
C LEU A 355 12.52 44.87 11.72
N THR A 356 11.77 44.77 12.82
CA THR A 356 12.30 44.90 14.20
C THR A 356 12.78 43.58 14.81
N ASP A 357 12.48 42.44 14.17
CA ASP A 357 12.87 41.10 14.59
C ASP A 357 14.34 40.78 14.22
N ALA A 358 14.85 39.67 14.74
CA ALA A 358 16.16 39.16 14.36
C ALA A 358 16.23 38.86 12.85
N THR A 359 17.32 39.30 12.21
CA THR A 359 17.55 39.09 10.77
C THR A 359 17.53 37.60 10.40
N THR A 360 17.22 37.29 9.13
CA THR A 360 17.26 35.91 8.59
C THR A 360 18.51 35.15 9.01
N SER A 361 19.70 35.74 8.85
CA SER A 361 20.96 35.12 9.28
C SER A 361 20.98 34.84 10.77
N SER A 362 20.60 35.82 11.60
CA SER A 362 20.57 35.67 13.06
C SER A 362 19.57 34.61 13.54
N ARG A 363 18.43 34.42 12.84
CA ARG A 363 17.44 33.39 13.18
C ARG A 363 17.92 31.99 12.81
N LEU A 364 18.55 31.84 11.65
CA LEU A 364 19.15 30.56 11.23
C LEU A 364 20.33 30.19 12.14
N ASP A 365 21.21 31.14 12.46
CA ASP A 365 22.35 30.94 13.36
C ASP A 365 21.90 30.59 14.79
N ALA A 366 20.82 31.20 15.29
CA ALA A 366 20.22 30.85 16.59
C ALA A 366 19.55 29.46 16.59
N ALA A 367 19.16 28.94 15.43
CA ALA A 367 18.55 27.63 15.23
C ALA A 367 19.56 26.53 14.84
N GLU A 368 20.87 26.83 14.84
CA GLU A 368 21.95 25.94 14.36
C GLU A 368 21.81 25.49 12.90
N ILE A 369 21.09 26.28 12.08
CA ILE A 369 20.89 25.99 10.66
C ILE A 369 22.07 26.56 9.87
N THR A 370 22.93 25.66 9.40
CA THR A 370 24.04 25.96 8.50
C THR A 370 23.55 26.44 7.14
N ARG A 371 24.40 27.19 6.44
CA ARG A 371 24.09 27.89 5.19
C ARG A 371 25.11 27.49 4.13
N ASP A 372 24.64 26.91 3.02
CA ASP A 372 25.45 26.65 1.83
C ASP A 372 24.82 27.38 0.63
N GLY A 373 25.48 28.46 0.19
CA GLY A 373 24.89 29.41 -0.75
C GLY A 373 23.55 29.99 -0.24
N ASP A 374 22.46 29.69 -0.96
CA ASP A 374 21.09 30.04 -0.54
C ASP A 374 20.32 28.88 0.13
N ARG A 375 20.95 27.72 0.30
CA ARG A 375 20.35 26.54 0.93
C ARG A 375 20.55 26.55 2.45
N ALA A 376 19.60 25.94 3.15
CA ALA A 376 19.54 25.88 4.60
C ALA A 376 19.54 24.43 5.09
N PHE A 377 20.47 24.07 5.96
CA PHE A 377 20.63 22.71 6.46
C PHE A 377 20.81 22.70 7.98
N HIS A 378 19.99 21.91 8.67
CA HIS A 378 20.45 21.30 9.94
C HIS A 378 21.73 20.50 9.70
N ASP A 379 22.55 20.33 10.74
CA ASP A 379 23.86 19.67 10.68
C ASP A 379 23.89 18.43 9.77
N THR A 380 24.61 18.53 8.66
CA THR A 380 24.66 17.50 7.61
C THR A 380 25.51 16.29 8.00
N GLN A 381 26.29 16.39 9.08
CA GLN A 381 26.97 15.23 9.69
C GLN A 381 26.00 14.41 10.57
N LYS A 382 24.82 14.97 10.89
CA LYS A 382 23.79 14.38 11.75
C LYS A 382 22.59 13.94 10.90
N GLU A 383 22.78 12.91 10.10
CA GLU A 383 21.75 12.50 9.15
C GLU A 383 20.49 11.94 9.86
N GLY A 384 19.31 12.37 9.41
CA GLY A 384 18.05 12.02 10.07
C GLY A 384 17.69 12.90 11.27
N LEU A 385 18.55 13.84 11.69
CA LEU A 385 18.20 14.92 12.63
C LEU A 385 16.89 15.64 12.22
N PRO A 386 16.65 16.02 10.94
CA PRO A 386 15.39 16.66 10.55
C PRO A 386 14.17 15.79 10.85
N ALA A 387 14.26 14.48 10.58
CA ALA A 387 13.20 13.53 10.88
C ALA A 387 13.04 13.28 12.39
N ALA A 388 14.10 13.43 13.20
CA ALA A 388 13.99 13.40 14.65
C ALA A 388 13.28 14.65 15.21
N ILE A 389 13.66 15.85 14.74
CA ILE A 389 13.02 17.12 15.12
C ILE A 389 11.52 17.09 14.81
N LEU A 390 11.12 16.64 13.62
CA LEU A 390 9.70 16.57 13.24
C LEU A 390 8.91 15.52 14.04
N ARG A 391 9.53 14.38 14.38
CA ARG A 391 8.87 13.39 15.24
C ARG A 391 8.65 13.93 16.65
N HIS A 392 9.69 14.52 17.27
CA HIS A 392 9.61 15.16 18.58
C HIS A 392 8.54 16.25 18.63
N LEU A 393 8.44 17.11 17.61
CA LEU A 393 7.36 18.10 17.48
C LEU A 393 5.96 17.46 17.49
N TRP A 394 5.78 16.28 16.89
CA TRP A 394 4.51 15.57 16.97
C TRP A 394 4.34 14.82 18.31
N ASP A 395 5.38 14.26 18.89
CA ASP A 395 5.30 13.52 20.17
C ASP A 395 4.98 14.45 21.36
N GLU A 396 5.64 15.61 21.45
CA GLU A 396 5.47 16.54 22.59
C GLU A 396 4.21 17.42 22.51
N PHE A 397 3.63 17.61 21.31
CA PHE A 397 2.49 18.51 21.08
C PHE A 397 1.26 17.81 20.47
N PRO A 398 0.74 16.71 21.06
CA PRO A 398 -0.37 15.94 20.51
C PRO A 398 -1.66 16.75 20.34
N THR A 399 -1.92 17.72 21.23
CA THR A 399 -3.09 18.60 21.14
C THR A 399 -3.01 19.61 19.98
N GLN A 400 -1.85 19.75 19.33
CA GLN A 400 -1.61 20.71 18.26
C GLN A 400 -1.46 20.07 16.88
N HIS A 401 -1.61 18.74 16.75
CA HIS A 401 -1.42 18.01 15.48
C HIS A 401 -2.21 18.60 14.31
N GLU A 402 -3.46 19.05 14.53
CA GLU A 402 -4.26 19.66 13.46
C GLU A 402 -3.66 20.99 12.97
N LEU A 403 -3.19 21.84 13.88
CA LEU A 403 -2.53 23.11 13.57
C LEU A 403 -1.21 22.87 12.84
N LEU A 404 -0.38 21.95 13.34
CA LEU A 404 0.93 21.60 12.77
C LEU A 404 0.80 20.98 11.37
N ARG A 405 -0.21 20.11 11.18
CA ARG A 405 -0.56 19.54 9.88
C ARG A 405 -1.01 20.61 8.89
N LYS A 406 -1.99 21.45 9.27
CA LYS A 406 -2.49 22.56 8.44
C LYS A 406 -1.40 23.60 8.12
N TRP A 407 -0.43 23.78 9.01
CA TRP A 407 0.77 24.57 8.76
C TRP A 407 1.63 23.92 7.67
N ALA A 408 2.20 22.75 7.94
CA ALA A 408 3.18 22.13 7.06
C ALA A 408 2.63 21.87 5.64
N ILE A 409 1.38 21.40 5.54
CA ILE A 409 0.70 21.19 4.24
C ILE A 409 0.39 22.54 3.57
N GLY A 410 0.01 23.56 4.34
CA GLY A 410 -0.19 24.92 3.83
C GLY A 410 1.08 25.53 3.21
N VAL A 411 2.25 25.31 3.82
CA VAL A 411 3.54 25.75 3.27
C VAL A 411 3.87 25.02 1.95
N ALA A 412 3.57 23.72 1.83
CA ALA A 412 3.72 22.99 0.56
C ALA A 412 2.72 23.47 -0.52
N ALA A 413 1.50 23.81 -0.13
CA ALA A 413 0.46 24.33 -1.03
C ALA A 413 0.76 25.76 -1.53
N ASP A 414 1.47 26.58 -0.75
CA ASP A 414 1.79 27.97 -1.09
C ASP A 414 2.65 28.06 -2.37
N ARG A 415 2.11 28.69 -3.42
CA ARG A 415 2.76 28.84 -4.74
C ARG A 415 3.97 29.78 -4.75
N THR A 416 4.19 30.57 -3.70
CA THR A 416 5.37 31.44 -3.57
C THR A 416 6.58 30.70 -3.01
N VAL A 417 6.39 29.52 -2.42
CA VAL A 417 7.48 28.59 -2.08
C VAL A 417 7.95 27.92 -3.40
N PRO A 418 9.27 27.81 -3.66
CA PRO A 418 9.78 27.08 -4.81
C PRO A 418 9.26 25.64 -4.87
N GLU A 419 9.09 25.08 -6.07
CA GLU A 419 8.59 23.70 -6.21
C GLU A 419 9.54 22.65 -5.63
N GLU A 420 10.86 22.83 -5.81
CA GLU A 420 11.88 21.99 -5.18
C GLU A 420 11.75 21.96 -3.65
N ASP A 421 11.50 23.12 -3.05
CA ASP A 421 11.33 23.26 -1.60
C ASP A 421 10.01 22.63 -1.13
N ALA A 422 8.92 22.80 -1.89
CA ALA A 422 7.66 22.13 -1.62
C ALA A 422 7.77 20.59 -1.75
N ARG A 423 8.58 20.07 -2.68
CA ARG A 423 8.90 18.63 -2.82
C ARG A 423 9.68 18.09 -1.61
N LEU A 424 10.53 18.90 -0.97
CA LEU A 424 11.16 18.52 0.31
C LEU A 424 10.13 18.41 1.42
N ILE A 425 9.18 19.35 1.51
CA ILE A 425 8.10 19.33 2.51
C ILE A 425 7.21 18.09 2.32
N THR A 426 6.74 17.79 1.11
CA THR A 426 5.92 16.59 0.88
C THR A 426 6.69 15.31 1.18
N THR A 427 8.00 15.28 0.90
CA THR A 427 8.89 14.17 1.28
C THR A 427 9.02 13.99 2.79
N ALA A 428 9.16 15.08 3.55
CA ALA A 428 9.20 15.03 5.00
C ALA A 428 7.85 14.58 5.60
N LEU A 429 6.74 15.10 5.04
CA LEU A 429 5.38 14.81 5.50
C LEU A 429 4.95 13.36 5.26
N TRP A 430 5.20 12.77 4.09
CA TRP A 430 4.80 11.37 3.89
C TRP A 430 5.62 10.43 4.79
N LYS A 431 6.92 10.68 4.97
CA LYS A 431 7.77 9.91 5.90
C LYS A 431 7.31 10.02 7.36
N LEU A 432 6.81 11.19 7.77
CA LEU A 432 6.22 11.38 9.09
C LEU A 432 4.88 10.64 9.20
N ALA A 433 4.03 10.74 8.17
CA ALA A 433 2.74 10.08 8.11
C ALA A 433 2.84 8.54 8.15
N THR A 434 3.83 7.97 7.47
CA THR A 434 4.09 6.51 7.48
C THR A 434 4.72 6.04 8.78
N HIS A 435 5.63 6.84 9.38
CA HIS A 435 6.22 6.48 10.68
C HIS A 435 5.22 6.55 11.84
N ARG A 436 4.22 7.44 11.76
CA ARG A 436 3.21 7.66 12.81
C ARG A 436 1.85 7.05 12.54
N HIS A 437 1.63 6.48 11.35
CA HIS A 437 0.31 6.09 10.84
C HIS A 437 -0.74 7.21 10.94
N ASP A 438 -0.33 8.47 10.67
CA ASP A 438 -1.23 9.63 10.64
C ASP A 438 -1.92 9.73 9.27
N ARG A 439 -3.13 9.18 9.17
CA ARG A 439 -3.92 9.16 7.92
C ARG A 439 -4.29 10.56 7.46
N ALA A 440 -4.46 11.48 8.39
CA ALA A 440 -4.91 12.83 8.08
C ALA A 440 -3.79 13.68 7.46
N ILE A 441 -2.50 13.37 7.66
CA ILE A 441 -1.43 13.94 6.84
C ILE A 441 -1.58 13.49 5.38
N LEU A 442 -1.82 12.20 5.12
CA LEU A 442 -2.06 11.70 3.75
C LEU A 442 -3.31 12.32 3.13
N ASP A 443 -4.39 12.45 3.90
CA ASP A 443 -5.61 13.13 3.44
C ASP A 443 -5.39 14.60 3.12
N GLY A 444 -4.62 15.32 3.92
CA GLY A 444 -4.30 16.72 3.66
C GLY A 444 -3.39 16.89 2.44
N LEU A 445 -2.38 16.03 2.26
CA LEU A 445 -1.58 15.99 1.04
C LEU A 445 -2.45 15.79 -0.20
N ALA A 446 -3.45 14.91 -0.12
CA ALA A 446 -4.39 14.65 -1.21
C ALA A 446 -5.45 15.75 -1.41
N SER A 447 -5.83 16.46 -0.35
CA SER A 447 -6.95 17.41 -0.38
C SER A 447 -6.52 18.86 -0.58
N ASP A 448 -5.31 19.24 -0.16
CA ASP A 448 -4.86 20.65 -0.14
C ASP A 448 -3.86 20.97 -1.26
N LEU A 449 -3.11 19.97 -1.78
CA LEU A 449 -2.16 20.15 -2.88
C LEU A 449 -2.86 20.08 -4.24
N LYS A 450 -3.67 21.11 -4.56
CA LYS A 450 -4.49 21.16 -5.79
C LYS A 450 -3.83 21.92 -6.95
N GLY A 451 -4.34 21.69 -8.16
CA GLY A 451 -3.94 22.39 -9.38
C GLY A 451 -2.44 22.20 -9.65
N PRO A 452 -1.63 23.26 -9.85
CA PRO A 452 -0.18 23.15 -10.08
C PRO A 452 0.60 22.40 -8.98
N ARG A 453 0.04 22.24 -7.77
CA ARG A 453 0.67 21.46 -6.69
C ARG A 453 0.31 19.97 -6.69
N ARG A 454 -0.65 19.53 -7.51
CA ARG A 454 -1.12 18.13 -7.56
C ARG A 454 0.02 17.16 -7.89
N VAL A 455 0.93 17.55 -8.77
CA VAL A 455 2.13 16.76 -9.12
C VAL A 455 2.96 16.37 -7.89
N LEU A 456 3.05 17.22 -6.87
CA LEU A 456 3.81 16.92 -5.64
C LEU A 456 3.10 15.90 -4.74
N ALA A 457 1.76 15.86 -4.78
CA ALA A 457 0.97 14.82 -4.11
C ALA A 457 1.10 13.49 -4.85
N VAL A 458 1.00 13.50 -6.19
CA VAL A 458 1.22 12.32 -7.04
C VAL A 458 2.61 11.73 -6.80
N GLU A 459 3.68 12.53 -6.91
CA GLU A 459 5.06 12.10 -6.67
C GLU A 459 5.25 11.49 -5.27
N ALA A 460 4.79 12.18 -4.23
CA ALA A 460 4.96 11.75 -2.84
C ALA A 460 4.19 10.45 -2.55
N LEU A 461 2.92 10.36 -2.97
CA LEU A 461 2.08 9.18 -2.71
C LEU A 461 2.45 8.00 -3.62
N THR A 462 2.90 8.24 -4.86
CA THR A 462 3.47 7.21 -5.75
C THR A 462 4.70 6.57 -5.12
N LYS A 463 5.65 7.41 -4.66
CA LYS A 463 6.86 6.93 -3.99
C LYS A 463 6.53 6.20 -2.68
N ALA A 464 5.60 6.73 -1.89
CA ALA A 464 5.22 6.11 -0.63
C ALA A 464 4.45 4.79 -0.85
N ALA A 465 3.55 4.68 -1.83
CA ALA A 465 2.81 3.46 -2.14
C ALA A 465 3.69 2.30 -2.67
N GLY A 466 4.82 2.64 -3.30
CA GLY A 466 5.86 1.69 -3.71
C GLY A 466 6.91 1.37 -2.65
N ASP A 467 6.82 1.97 -1.46
CA ASP A 467 7.75 1.68 -0.35
C ASP A 467 7.51 0.28 0.22
N ALA A 468 8.58 -0.49 0.42
CA ALA A 468 8.47 -1.89 0.89
C ALA A 468 8.03 -2.00 2.36
N GLU A 469 8.36 -1.00 3.19
CA GLU A 469 8.07 -1.03 4.63
C GLU A 469 6.73 -0.38 4.96
N PHE A 470 6.38 0.71 4.26
CA PHE A 470 5.20 1.52 4.56
C PHE A 470 4.17 1.61 3.43
N GLY A 471 4.48 1.10 2.24
CA GLY A 471 3.63 1.32 1.07
C GLY A 471 2.26 0.70 1.20
N ARG A 472 2.12 -0.41 1.92
CA ARG A 472 0.81 -0.99 2.24
C ARG A 472 -0.13 0.03 2.89
N TYR A 473 0.34 0.74 3.91
CA TYR A 473 -0.48 1.71 4.64
C TYR A 473 -1.00 2.85 3.73
N VAL A 474 -0.18 3.27 2.75
CA VAL A 474 -0.60 4.23 1.73
C VAL A 474 -1.55 3.60 0.71
N ARG A 475 -1.29 2.36 0.26
CA ARG A 475 -2.13 1.59 -0.65
C ARG A 475 -3.53 1.33 -0.08
N ASP A 476 -3.62 0.93 1.19
CA ASP A 476 -4.86 0.84 1.98
C ASP A 476 -5.61 2.19 1.98
N ARG A 477 -4.92 3.32 2.12
CA ARG A 477 -5.56 4.65 2.10
C ARG A 477 -6.06 5.05 0.70
N LEU A 478 -5.31 4.73 -0.36
CA LEU A 478 -5.75 4.92 -1.75
C LEU A 478 -7.01 4.11 -2.05
N ARG A 479 -7.08 2.84 -1.58
CA ARG A 479 -8.28 2.00 -1.66
C ARG A 479 -9.47 2.62 -0.93
N GLN A 480 -9.29 3.02 0.34
CA GLN A 480 -10.34 3.65 1.15
C GLN A 480 -10.91 4.94 0.52
N TRP A 481 -10.12 5.69 -0.26
CA TRP A 481 -10.65 6.83 -1.00
C TRP A 481 -11.55 6.43 -2.17
N MET A 482 -11.33 5.28 -2.81
CA MET A 482 -12.19 4.78 -3.90
C MET A 482 -13.40 4.00 -3.38
N ASP A 483 -13.30 3.38 -2.20
CA ASP A 483 -14.42 2.70 -1.52
C ASP A 483 -15.41 3.68 -0.84
N ALA A 484 -15.02 4.96 -0.70
CA ALA A 484 -15.91 5.98 -0.17
C ALA A 484 -17.12 6.18 -1.09
N LYS A 485 -18.33 6.32 -0.51
CA LYS A 485 -19.58 6.43 -1.28
C LYS A 485 -19.61 7.60 -2.27
N ASN A 486 -19.12 8.77 -1.82
CA ASN A 486 -19.03 10.00 -2.60
C ASN A 486 -17.62 10.60 -2.40
N PRO A 487 -16.59 10.12 -3.11
CA PRO A 487 -15.25 10.68 -3.00
C PRO A 487 -15.19 12.06 -3.64
N SER A 488 -14.34 12.94 -3.12
CA SER A 488 -14.09 14.24 -3.75
C SER A 488 -13.37 14.05 -5.08
N ASP A 489 -13.79 14.77 -6.12
CA ASP A 489 -13.29 14.63 -7.49
C ASP A 489 -11.75 14.73 -7.59
N ASP A 490 -11.12 15.63 -6.82
CA ASP A 490 -9.67 15.76 -6.70
C ASP A 490 -8.97 14.48 -6.19
N LYS A 491 -9.60 13.71 -5.29
CA LYS A 491 -9.05 12.44 -4.80
C LYS A 491 -9.19 11.32 -5.84
N VAL A 492 -10.27 11.35 -6.62
CA VAL A 492 -10.47 10.41 -7.73
C VAL A 492 -9.41 10.66 -8.81
N ASP A 493 -9.22 11.91 -9.23
CA ASP A 493 -8.14 12.32 -10.14
C ASP A 493 -6.76 11.92 -9.61
N LEU A 494 -6.46 12.21 -8.34
CA LEU A 494 -5.17 11.88 -7.72
C LEU A 494 -4.90 10.36 -7.75
N VAL A 495 -5.89 9.52 -7.44
CA VAL A 495 -5.75 8.07 -7.53
C VAL A 495 -5.56 7.63 -8.98
N ILE A 496 -6.30 8.21 -9.94
CA ILE A 496 -6.12 7.95 -11.37
C ILE A 496 -4.70 8.29 -11.82
N GLU A 497 -4.18 9.48 -11.45
CA GLU A 497 -2.83 9.94 -11.80
C GLU A 497 -1.73 9.03 -11.20
N ILE A 498 -1.90 8.55 -9.96
CA ILE A 498 -0.97 7.59 -9.32
C ILE A 498 -1.04 6.21 -10.01
N CYS A 499 -2.24 5.73 -10.33
CA CYS A 499 -2.45 4.41 -10.94
C CYS A 499 -2.08 4.37 -12.43
N ALA A 500 -2.12 5.51 -13.14
CA ALA A 500 -1.60 5.65 -14.50
C ALA A 500 -0.07 5.76 -14.56
N GLY A 501 0.57 6.14 -13.44
CA GLY A 501 1.99 6.41 -13.34
C GLY A 501 2.88 5.18 -13.14
N THR A 502 4.13 5.43 -12.74
CA THR A 502 5.16 4.40 -12.55
C THR A 502 4.76 3.32 -11.55
N TRP A 503 4.00 3.66 -10.50
CA TRP A 503 3.51 2.69 -9.54
C TRP A 503 2.52 1.70 -10.18
N GLY A 504 1.62 2.15 -11.06
CA GLY A 504 0.72 1.25 -11.77
C GLY A 504 1.40 0.36 -12.80
N ILE A 505 2.46 0.85 -13.46
CA ILE A 505 3.29 0.01 -14.34
C ILE A 505 4.04 -1.07 -13.53
N GLN A 506 4.39 -0.80 -12.28
CA GLN A 506 5.04 -1.75 -11.37
C GLN A 506 4.05 -2.69 -10.66
N GLN A 507 2.81 -2.25 -10.43
CA GLN A 507 1.77 -2.96 -9.67
C GLN A 507 0.42 -2.94 -10.44
N PRO A 508 0.36 -3.51 -11.66
CA PRO A 508 -0.80 -3.33 -12.56
C PRO A 508 -2.10 -3.88 -11.96
N ALA A 509 -2.05 -5.00 -11.24
CA ALA A 509 -3.20 -5.59 -10.55
C ALA A 509 -3.90 -4.61 -9.57
N LEU A 510 -3.12 -4.00 -8.67
CA LEU A 510 -3.63 -3.05 -7.68
C LEU A 510 -4.07 -1.73 -8.33
N ALA A 511 -3.37 -1.28 -9.37
CA ALA A 511 -3.72 -0.07 -10.12
C ALA A 511 -5.02 -0.24 -10.93
N LEU A 512 -5.18 -1.36 -11.64
CA LEU A 512 -6.38 -1.64 -12.45
C LEU A 512 -7.63 -1.75 -11.59
N THR A 513 -7.55 -2.47 -10.46
CA THR A 513 -8.66 -2.56 -9.49
C THR A 513 -9.13 -1.17 -9.04
N ARG A 514 -8.19 -0.27 -8.73
CA ARG A 514 -8.50 1.09 -8.26
C ARG A 514 -8.95 2.01 -9.39
N LEU A 515 -8.41 1.88 -10.59
CA LEU A 515 -8.85 2.60 -11.79
C LEU A 515 -10.27 2.21 -12.20
N GLY A 516 -10.64 0.93 -12.11
CA GLY A 516 -12.00 0.51 -12.43
C GLY A 516 -13.03 0.98 -11.40
N LYS A 517 -12.67 0.99 -10.11
CA LYS A 517 -13.46 1.68 -9.07
C LYS A 517 -13.58 3.18 -9.37
N ALA A 518 -12.48 3.85 -9.72
CA ALA A 518 -12.45 5.28 -10.07
C ALA A 518 -13.31 5.61 -11.31
N ALA A 519 -13.36 4.71 -12.31
CA ALA A 519 -14.19 4.87 -13.50
C ALA A 519 -15.69 4.95 -13.15
N GLY A 520 -16.15 4.23 -12.12
CA GLY A 520 -17.53 4.33 -11.63
C GLY A 520 -17.88 5.68 -10.98
N HIS A 521 -16.88 6.38 -10.45
CA HIS A 521 -17.04 7.71 -9.81
C HIS A 521 -16.95 8.88 -10.81
N LYS A 522 -16.56 8.62 -12.06
CA LYS A 522 -16.45 9.63 -13.11
C LYS A 522 -17.61 9.56 -14.11
N THR A 523 -17.69 10.55 -14.99
CA THR A 523 -18.56 10.50 -16.17
C THR A 523 -17.99 9.53 -17.20
N PHE A 524 -18.88 8.86 -17.94
CA PHE A 524 -18.49 8.05 -19.10
C PHE A 524 -17.66 8.89 -20.09
N GLY A 525 -16.59 8.30 -20.65
CA GLY A 525 -15.65 9.00 -21.55
C GLY A 525 -14.75 10.05 -20.88
N SER A 526 -14.64 10.09 -19.55
CA SER A 526 -13.76 11.05 -18.85
C SER A 526 -12.30 10.91 -19.28
N ALA A 527 -11.72 11.99 -19.81
CA ALA A 527 -10.37 11.99 -20.38
C ALA A 527 -9.26 11.55 -19.40
N THR A 528 -9.41 11.80 -18.10
CA THR A 528 -8.43 11.33 -17.10
C THR A 528 -8.42 9.80 -16.99
N VAL A 529 -9.60 9.16 -17.02
CA VAL A 529 -9.74 7.70 -17.00
C VAL A 529 -9.28 7.09 -18.33
N VAL A 530 -9.64 7.69 -19.47
CA VAL A 530 -9.19 7.24 -20.81
C VAL A 530 -7.66 7.24 -20.90
N ASN A 531 -7.01 8.35 -20.52
CA ASN A 531 -5.55 8.46 -20.56
C ASN A 531 -4.88 7.43 -19.63
N ALA A 532 -5.47 7.13 -18.47
CA ALA A 532 -4.94 6.13 -17.55
C ALA A 532 -5.00 4.70 -18.11
N PHE A 533 -6.14 4.31 -18.70
CA PHE A 533 -6.25 3.02 -19.38
C PHE A 533 -5.36 2.94 -20.62
N GLN A 534 -5.17 4.03 -21.37
CA GLN A 534 -4.23 4.08 -22.50
C GLN A 534 -2.79 3.82 -22.05
N GLN A 535 -2.31 4.50 -20.98
CA GLN A 535 -0.95 4.29 -20.47
C GLN A 535 -0.72 2.85 -20.00
N LEU A 536 -1.70 2.24 -19.32
CA LEU A 536 -1.58 0.83 -18.93
C LEU A 536 -1.73 -0.14 -20.10
N ALA A 537 -2.58 0.12 -21.10
CA ALA A 537 -2.70 -0.71 -22.30
C ALA A 537 -1.39 -0.73 -23.11
N LEU A 538 -0.70 0.42 -23.20
CA LEU A 538 0.62 0.53 -23.85
C LEU A 538 1.73 -0.24 -23.13
N GLN A 539 1.72 -0.27 -21.79
CA GLN A 539 2.83 -0.82 -20.99
C GLN A 539 2.57 -2.24 -20.46
N ARG A 540 1.30 -2.62 -20.30
CA ARG A 540 0.79 -3.83 -19.63
C ARG A 540 -0.48 -4.39 -20.31
N PRO A 541 -0.46 -4.63 -21.64
CA PRO A 541 -1.66 -5.03 -22.40
C PRO A 541 -2.33 -6.30 -21.85
N ASP A 542 -1.55 -7.33 -21.48
CA ASP A 542 -2.07 -8.60 -20.98
C ASP A 542 -2.81 -8.45 -19.65
N ASP A 543 -2.32 -7.60 -18.75
CA ASP A 543 -2.95 -7.34 -17.44
C ASP A 543 -4.27 -6.58 -17.63
N VAL A 544 -4.29 -5.59 -18.53
CA VAL A 544 -5.49 -4.82 -18.89
C VAL A 544 -6.56 -5.71 -19.52
N CYS A 545 -6.18 -6.59 -20.47
CA CYS A 545 -7.07 -7.60 -21.06
C CYS A 545 -7.74 -8.46 -19.98
N LYS A 546 -6.93 -9.13 -19.15
CA LYS A 546 -7.42 -10.05 -18.11
C LYS A 546 -8.34 -9.35 -17.12
N ALA A 547 -7.97 -8.13 -16.70
CA ALA A 547 -8.79 -7.33 -15.80
C ALA A 547 -10.17 -7.03 -16.39
N VAL A 548 -10.24 -6.46 -17.59
CA VAL A 548 -11.53 -6.08 -18.21
C VAL A 548 -12.37 -7.31 -18.55
N ASP A 549 -11.77 -8.42 -18.99
CA ASP A 549 -12.49 -9.67 -19.26
C ASP A 549 -13.11 -10.27 -17.99
N GLN A 550 -12.35 -10.26 -16.88
CA GLN A 550 -12.87 -10.67 -15.57
C GLN A 550 -14.00 -9.73 -15.11
N TRP A 551 -13.89 -8.41 -15.29
CA TRP A 551 -14.90 -7.45 -14.88
C TRP A 551 -16.22 -7.54 -15.67
N LEU A 552 -16.14 -7.92 -16.94
CA LEU A 552 -17.30 -8.22 -17.78
C LEU A 552 -18.00 -9.49 -17.29
N THR A 553 -17.24 -10.55 -17.04
CA THR A 553 -17.72 -11.83 -16.48
C THR A 553 -18.39 -11.65 -15.11
N ASP A 554 -17.77 -10.84 -14.25
CA ASP A 554 -18.30 -10.46 -12.94
C ASP A 554 -19.62 -9.70 -13.03
N ALA A 555 -19.77 -8.81 -14.01
CA ALA A 555 -20.99 -8.02 -14.22
C ALA A 555 -22.14 -8.85 -14.82
N GLU A 556 -21.84 -9.83 -15.67
CA GLU A 556 -22.83 -10.78 -16.21
C GLU A 556 -23.33 -11.76 -15.15
N SER A 557 -22.44 -12.27 -14.29
CA SER A 557 -22.80 -13.17 -13.19
C SER A 557 -23.54 -12.48 -12.04
N ARG A 558 -23.38 -11.15 -11.89
CA ARG A 558 -24.02 -10.33 -10.84
C ARG A 558 -24.87 -9.20 -11.44
N PRO A 559 -25.91 -9.50 -12.24
CA PRO A 559 -26.62 -8.48 -13.01
C PRO A 559 -27.41 -7.47 -12.16
N ALA A 560 -27.62 -7.74 -10.87
CA ALA A 560 -28.28 -6.83 -9.93
C ALA A 560 -27.34 -5.79 -9.28
N ASP A 561 -26.01 -5.94 -9.40
CA ASP A 561 -25.04 -5.00 -8.82
C ASP A 561 -24.83 -3.81 -9.76
N GLU A 562 -25.54 -2.71 -9.50
CA GLU A 562 -25.47 -1.49 -10.32
C GLU A 562 -24.13 -0.76 -10.18
N THR A 563 -23.46 -0.88 -9.03
CA THR A 563 -22.16 -0.24 -8.78
C THR A 563 -21.08 -0.94 -9.59
N LEU A 564 -21.03 -2.28 -9.52
CA LEU A 564 -20.16 -3.10 -10.36
C LEU A 564 -20.42 -2.83 -11.85
N ARG A 565 -21.69 -2.85 -12.27
CA ARG A 565 -22.07 -2.58 -13.67
C ARG A 565 -21.55 -1.21 -14.13
N ARG A 566 -21.72 -0.15 -13.34
CA ARG A 566 -21.23 1.20 -13.67
C ARG A 566 -19.71 1.23 -13.79
N GLN A 567 -18.99 0.62 -12.85
CA GLN A 567 -17.52 0.56 -12.84
C GLN A 567 -16.99 -0.23 -14.04
N THR A 568 -17.53 -1.43 -14.32
CA THR A 568 -17.16 -2.26 -15.46
C THR A 568 -17.39 -1.52 -16.78
N LEU A 569 -18.59 -0.95 -17.00
CA LEU A 569 -18.91 -0.26 -18.26
C LEU A 569 -18.10 1.04 -18.42
N GLY A 570 -17.84 1.77 -17.34
CA GLY A 570 -16.98 2.96 -17.36
C GLY A 570 -15.53 2.62 -17.71
N SER A 571 -15.02 1.52 -17.18
CA SER A 571 -13.67 1.01 -17.47
C SER A 571 -13.53 0.51 -18.91
N PHE A 572 -14.50 -0.29 -19.36
CA PHE A 572 -14.55 -0.80 -20.73
C PHE A 572 -14.61 0.37 -21.74
N LEU A 573 -15.49 1.35 -21.52
CA LEU A 573 -15.58 2.53 -22.39
C LEU A 573 -14.27 3.32 -22.38
N ALA A 574 -13.66 3.53 -21.20
CA ALA A 574 -12.40 4.27 -21.10
C ALA A 574 -11.25 3.58 -21.86
N LEU A 575 -11.19 2.24 -21.83
CA LEU A 575 -10.21 1.47 -22.59
C LEU A 575 -10.44 1.61 -24.10
N VAL A 576 -11.65 1.32 -24.60
CA VAL A 576 -11.97 1.43 -26.04
C VAL A 576 -12.02 2.87 -26.56
N SER A 577 -11.91 3.88 -25.68
CA SER A 577 -11.76 5.29 -26.06
C SER A 577 -10.35 5.70 -26.50
N SER A 578 -9.37 4.80 -26.37
CA SER A 578 -8.02 4.94 -26.94
C SER A 578 -7.84 4.04 -28.17
N ASP A 579 -6.87 4.35 -29.02
CA ASP A 579 -6.59 3.55 -30.21
C ASP A 579 -5.95 2.20 -29.86
N GLU A 580 -5.08 2.21 -28.85
CA GLU A 580 -4.39 1.04 -28.34
C GLU A 580 -5.35 0.11 -27.60
N GLY A 581 -6.25 0.65 -26.78
CA GLY A 581 -7.30 -0.12 -26.11
C GLY A 581 -8.38 -0.64 -27.06
N THR A 582 -8.69 0.10 -28.13
CA THR A 582 -9.54 -0.39 -29.24
C THR A 582 -8.91 -1.62 -29.88
N ASP A 583 -7.64 -1.56 -30.27
CA ASP A 583 -6.95 -2.68 -30.90
C ASP A 583 -6.83 -3.89 -29.96
N LEU A 584 -6.51 -3.62 -28.69
CA LEU A 584 -6.42 -4.64 -27.64
C LEU A 584 -7.72 -5.44 -27.49
N ILE A 585 -8.87 -4.75 -27.48
CA ILE A 585 -10.19 -5.38 -27.38
C ILE A 585 -10.60 -6.06 -28.70
N LEU A 586 -10.34 -5.45 -29.86
CA LEU A 586 -10.69 -6.05 -31.15
C LEU A 586 -9.91 -7.34 -31.44
N ASN A 587 -8.63 -7.41 -31.07
CA ASN A 587 -7.82 -8.63 -31.22
C ASN A 587 -8.36 -9.84 -30.44
N ASN A 588 -9.11 -9.60 -29.34
CA ASN A 588 -9.75 -10.67 -28.56
C ASN A 588 -11.09 -11.16 -29.17
N THR A 589 -11.63 -10.50 -30.20
CA THR A 589 -12.94 -10.88 -30.79
C THR A 589 -12.92 -12.17 -31.61
N HIS A 590 -11.75 -12.81 -31.76
CA HIS A 590 -11.61 -14.16 -32.29
C HIS A 590 -12.09 -15.24 -31.30
N ASP A 591 -12.06 -14.98 -29.99
CA ASP A 591 -12.75 -15.81 -29.01
C ASP A 591 -14.25 -15.47 -28.98
N THR A 592 -15.09 -16.51 -28.99
CA THR A 592 -16.55 -16.36 -29.05
C THR A 592 -17.11 -15.83 -27.73
N GLU A 593 -16.57 -16.24 -26.59
CA GLU A 593 -17.07 -15.81 -25.28
C GLU A 593 -16.64 -14.36 -24.96
N ALA A 594 -15.38 -14.00 -25.23
CA ALA A 594 -14.91 -12.61 -25.15
C ALA A 594 -15.68 -11.69 -26.10
N ARG A 595 -15.91 -12.11 -27.36
CA ARG A 595 -16.69 -11.33 -28.32
C ARG A 595 -18.12 -11.06 -27.82
N LEU A 596 -18.82 -12.07 -27.30
CA LEU A 596 -20.17 -11.90 -26.75
C LEU A 596 -20.19 -10.91 -25.57
N ARG A 597 -19.22 -11.01 -24.65
CA ARG A 597 -19.06 -10.09 -23.52
C ARG A 597 -18.81 -8.64 -23.98
N ILE A 598 -17.99 -8.43 -25.01
CA ILE A 598 -17.75 -7.13 -25.66
C ILE A 598 -19.04 -6.57 -26.29
N ILE A 599 -19.80 -7.39 -27.01
CA ILE A 599 -21.09 -7.01 -27.62
C ILE A 599 -22.08 -6.58 -26.53
N HIS A 600 -22.23 -7.38 -25.46
CA HIS A 600 -23.11 -7.05 -24.34
C HIS A 600 -22.69 -5.75 -23.65
N ALA A 601 -21.39 -5.49 -23.46
CA ALA A 601 -20.90 -4.24 -22.87
C ALA A 601 -21.35 -3.01 -23.67
N TRP A 602 -21.17 -3.02 -24.99
CA TRP A 602 -21.64 -1.95 -25.88
C TRP A 602 -23.16 -1.81 -25.87
N GLN A 603 -23.92 -2.93 -25.91
CA GLN A 603 -25.38 -2.90 -25.85
C GLN A 603 -25.91 -2.32 -24.53
N LYS A 604 -25.26 -2.61 -23.40
CA LYS A 604 -25.58 -2.02 -22.08
C LYS A 604 -25.23 -0.53 -22.03
N LEU A 605 -24.09 -0.13 -22.56
CA LEU A 605 -23.68 1.27 -22.69
C LEU A 605 -24.68 2.08 -23.55
N LEU A 606 -25.11 1.56 -24.70
CA LEU A 606 -26.16 2.17 -25.54
C LEU A 606 -27.54 2.24 -24.85
N SER A 607 -27.78 1.41 -23.83
CA SER A 607 -29.00 1.41 -23.02
C SER A 607 -28.88 2.24 -21.73
N THR A 608 -27.78 2.95 -21.54
CA THR A 608 -27.45 3.71 -20.32
C THR A 608 -27.41 5.20 -20.64
N ASP A 609 -28.43 5.94 -20.22
CA ASP A 609 -28.67 7.34 -20.65
C ASP A 609 -27.45 8.26 -20.47
N ASP A 610 -26.71 8.15 -19.36
CA ASP A 610 -25.52 8.98 -19.08
C ASP A 610 -24.24 8.53 -19.82
N ALA A 611 -24.30 7.45 -20.60
CA ALA A 611 -23.21 6.95 -21.44
C ALA A 611 -23.39 7.25 -22.93
N VAL A 612 -24.61 7.48 -23.42
CA VAL A 612 -24.96 7.52 -24.86
C VAL A 612 -24.08 8.49 -25.66
N ASP A 613 -23.85 9.71 -25.17
CA ASP A 613 -23.09 10.71 -25.93
C ASP A 613 -21.59 10.36 -26.04
N ALA A 614 -21.03 9.76 -24.99
CA ALA A 614 -19.65 9.26 -25.01
C ALA A 614 -19.50 8.02 -25.91
N VAL A 615 -20.51 7.15 -25.93
CA VAL A 615 -20.59 5.99 -26.83
C VAL A 615 -20.68 6.42 -28.29
N VAL A 616 -21.58 7.36 -28.63
CA VAL A 616 -21.71 7.92 -29.98
C VAL A 616 -20.40 8.54 -30.44
N THR A 617 -19.75 9.32 -29.56
CA THR A 617 -18.42 9.90 -29.85
C THR A 617 -17.39 8.83 -30.20
N GLN A 618 -17.36 7.71 -29.47
CA GLN A 618 -16.39 6.65 -29.71
C GLN A 618 -16.71 5.79 -30.94
N LEU A 619 -18.00 5.51 -31.20
CA LEU A 619 -18.41 4.80 -32.40
C LEU A 619 -18.16 5.63 -33.68
N SER A 620 -18.30 6.96 -33.62
CA SER A 620 -17.86 7.85 -34.71
C SER A 620 -16.35 7.77 -34.96
N ARG A 621 -15.52 7.75 -33.90
CA ARG A 621 -14.06 7.56 -34.05
C ARG A 621 -13.70 6.20 -34.65
N TRP A 622 -14.39 5.13 -34.25
CA TRP A 622 -14.22 3.81 -34.88
C TRP A 622 -14.59 3.83 -36.36
N HIS A 623 -15.67 4.54 -36.74
CA HIS A 623 -16.02 4.74 -38.14
C HIS A 623 -14.93 5.49 -38.92
N GLU A 624 -14.48 6.64 -38.42
CA GLU A 624 -13.41 7.44 -39.04
C GLU A 624 -12.12 6.63 -39.24
N ARG A 625 -11.72 5.85 -38.21
CA ARG A 625 -10.50 5.04 -38.24
C ARG A 625 -10.59 3.84 -39.17
N PHE A 626 -11.68 3.05 -39.10
CA PHE A 626 -11.79 1.77 -39.82
C PHE A 626 -12.49 1.87 -41.18
N GLN A 627 -12.95 3.06 -41.60
CA GLN A 627 -13.41 3.26 -42.98
C GLN A 627 -12.27 3.09 -44.00
N GLU A 628 -11.05 3.49 -43.66
CA GLU A 628 -9.87 3.48 -44.55
C GLU A 628 -8.91 2.31 -44.30
N ASP A 629 -9.17 1.46 -43.31
CA ASP A 629 -8.40 0.24 -43.00
C ASP A 629 -9.06 -1.00 -43.62
N PRO A 630 -8.65 -1.44 -44.83
CA PRO A 630 -9.32 -2.55 -45.53
C PRO A 630 -9.15 -3.90 -44.82
N ASP A 631 -8.07 -4.09 -44.04
CA ASP A 631 -7.75 -5.37 -43.41
C ASP A 631 -8.60 -5.60 -42.15
N ARG A 632 -9.00 -4.52 -41.45
CA ARG A 632 -9.82 -4.61 -40.23
C ARG A 632 -11.28 -4.20 -40.40
N ARG A 633 -11.64 -3.47 -41.47
CA ARG A 633 -13.00 -2.98 -41.72
C ARG A 633 -14.06 -4.06 -41.63
N GLU A 634 -13.84 -5.23 -42.24
CA GLU A 634 -14.83 -6.31 -42.25
C GLU A 634 -15.11 -6.82 -40.82
N ALA A 635 -14.07 -7.09 -40.03
CA ALA A 635 -14.20 -7.53 -38.64
C ALA A 635 -14.88 -6.48 -37.74
N VAL A 636 -14.61 -5.19 -37.96
CA VAL A 636 -15.24 -4.10 -37.19
C VAL A 636 -16.71 -3.93 -37.57
N VAL A 637 -17.04 -3.92 -38.86
CA VAL A 637 -18.43 -3.91 -39.35
C VAL A 637 -19.19 -5.14 -38.84
N ASP A 638 -18.53 -6.29 -38.81
CA ASP A 638 -19.05 -7.54 -38.27
C ASP A 638 -19.37 -7.43 -36.77
N VAL A 639 -18.48 -6.90 -35.93
CA VAL A 639 -18.77 -6.67 -34.49
C VAL A 639 -19.88 -5.61 -34.28
N LEU A 640 -19.85 -4.50 -35.03
CA LEU A 640 -20.88 -3.44 -34.94
C LEU A 640 -22.27 -3.96 -35.32
N ALA A 641 -22.36 -4.86 -36.30
CA ALA A 641 -23.63 -5.47 -36.69
C ALA A 641 -24.25 -6.36 -35.60
N ASP A 642 -23.44 -7.00 -34.73
CA ASP A 642 -23.97 -7.72 -33.56
C ASP A 642 -24.45 -6.75 -32.48
N ILE A 643 -23.70 -5.65 -32.24
CA ILE A 643 -24.07 -4.62 -31.28
C ILE A 643 -25.46 -4.04 -31.61
N PHE A 644 -25.72 -3.73 -32.88
CA PHE A 644 -27.00 -3.15 -33.33
C PHE A 644 -28.07 -4.16 -33.79
N ALA A 645 -27.82 -5.47 -33.65
CA ALA A 645 -28.81 -6.50 -33.99
C ALA A 645 -30.15 -6.31 -33.25
N PRO A 646 -30.20 -6.01 -31.93
CA PRO A 646 -31.45 -5.73 -31.22
C PRO A 646 -32.16 -4.48 -31.77
N PRO A 647 -33.44 -4.57 -32.20
CA PRO A 647 -34.17 -3.43 -32.77
C PRO A 647 -34.27 -2.20 -31.86
N SER A 648 -34.26 -2.40 -30.54
CA SER A 648 -34.30 -1.33 -29.52
C SER A 648 -33.08 -0.43 -29.52
N LEU A 649 -31.94 -0.86 -30.07
CA LEU A 649 -30.68 -0.10 -30.09
C LEU A 649 -30.47 0.67 -31.40
N ARG A 650 -31.27 0.38 -32.42
CA ARG A 650 -31.18 1.03 -33.74
C ARG A 650 -31.47 2.54 -33.72
N PRO A 651 -32.32 3.11 -32.84
CA PRO A 651 -32.41 4.56 -32.68
C PRO A 651 -31.08 5.24 -32.26
N GLY A 652 -30.12 4.48 -31.72
CA GLY A 652 -28.75 4.97 -31.49
C GLY A 652 -27.97 5.21 -32.78
N LEU A 653 -28.27 4.46 -33.85
CA LEU A 653 -27.66 4.67 -35.17
C LEU A 653 -28.14 5.96 -35.84
N ASP A 654 -29.36 6.44 -35.54
CA ASP A 654 -29.86 7.70 -36.12
C ASP A 654 -28.93 8.89 -35.78
N ARG A 655 -28.27 8.85 -34.60
CA ARG A 655 -27.24 9.84 -34.20
C ARG A 655 -25.91 9.70 -34.93
N LEU A 656 -25.62 8.52 -35.49
CA LEU A 656 -24.38 8.19 -36.21
C LEU A 656 -24.54 8.29 -37.75
N MET A 657 -25.78 8.21 -38.25
CA MET A 657 -26.10 8.17 -39.68
C MET A 657 -26.41 9.54 -40.30
N VAL A 658 -26.65 10.58 -39.49
CA VAL A 658 -27.06 11.91 -39.97
C VAL A 658 -25.86 12.84 -40.14
N THR A 659 -25.63 13.25 -41.38
CA THR A 659 -24.80 14.40 -41.75
C THR A 659 -25.66 15.65 -41.93
N GLU A 660 -25.08 16.86 -41.90
CA GLU A 660 -25.79 18.11 -42.21
C GLU A 660 -26.44 18.11 -43.61
N GLU A 661 -25.98 17.23 -44.51
CA GLU A 661 -26.47 17.06 -45.89
C GLU A 661 -27.43 15.87 -46.08
N ALA A 662 -27.89 15.23 -45.00
CA ALA A 662 -28.88 14.13 -44.98
C ALA A 662 -28.48 12.86 -45.78
N ALA A 663 -27.20 12.67 -46.08
CA ALA A 663 -26.68 11.47 -46.73
C ALA A 663 -26.22 10.43 -45.70
N ILE A 664 -26.83 9.23 -45.72
CA ILE A 664 -26.42 8.09 -44.89
C ILE A 664 -25.04 7.58 -45.35
N LEU A 665 -24.07 7.62 -44.43
CA LEU A 665 -22.70 7.14 -44.63
C LEU A 665 -22.69 5.64 -45.03
N PRO A 666 -21.94 5.23 -46.09
CA PRO A 666 -21.96 3.85 -46.58
C PRO A 666 -21.63 2.79 -45.53
N PHE A 667 -20.69 3.09 -44.63
CA PHE A 667 -20.28 2.23 -43.52
C PHE A 667 -21.45 1.88 -42.59
N TRP A 668 -22.17 2.88 -42.07
CA TRP A 668 -23.31 2.65 -41.17
C TRP A 668 -24.50 2.00 -41.87
N ARG A 669 -24.68 2.21 -43.19
CA ARG A 669 -25.67 1.48 -43.98
C ARG A 669 -25.38 -0.02 -44.01
N GLU A 670 -24.12 -0.41 -44.18
CA GLU A 670 -23.69 -1.81 -44.20
C GLU A 670 -23.91 -2.49 -42.85
N VAL A 671 -23.49 -1.83 -41.76
CA VAL A 671 -23.76 -2.26 -40.37
C VAL A 671 -25.26 -2.48 -40.14
N LEU A 672 -26.12 -1.55 -40.55
CA LEU A 672 -27.57 -1.65 -40.38
C LEU A 672 -28.19 -2.82 -41.15
N VAL A 673 -27.74 -3.09 -42.38
CA VAL A 673 -28.22 -4.22 -43.20
C VAL A 673 -27.82 -5.55 -42.54
N LEU A 674 -26.57 -5.68 -42.12
CA LEU A 674 -26.08 -6.89 -41.45
C LEU A 674 -26.79 -7.12 -40.10
N ALA A 675 -26.97 -6.08 -39.29
CA ALA A 675 -27.71 -6.13 -38.03
C ALA A 675 -29.18 -6.57 -38.22
N ALA A 676 -29.84 -6.10 -39.29
CA ALA A 676 -31.19 -6.51 -39.62
C ALA A 676 -31.27 -8.00 -39.99
N ASN A 677 -30.33 -8.49 -40.79
CA ASN A 677 -30.25 -9.90 -41.20
C ASN A 677 -30.00 -10.84 -40.00
N ARG A 678 -29.08 -10.48 -39.09
CA ARG A 678 -28.79 -11.30 -37.90
C ARG A 678 -29.96 -11.40 -36.94
N TYR A 679 -30.71 -10.32 -36.76
CA TYR A 679 -31.93 -10.35 -35.96
C TYR A 679 -33.00 -11.28 -36.56
N GLN A 680 -33.13 -11.32 -37.90
CA GLN A 680 -34.03 -12.27 -38.57
C GLN A 680 -33.57 -13.72 -38.36
N ALA A 681 -32.29 -14.02 -38.62
CA ALA A 681 -31.74 -15.36 -38.43
C ALA A 681 -31.86 -15.87 -36.97
N SER A 682 -31.55 -15.01 -35.98
CA SER A 682 -31.72 -15.33 -34.56
C SER A 682 -33.18 -15.62 -34.19
N LYS A 683 -34.12 -14.85 -34.76
CA LYS A 683 -35.56 -15.07 -34.56
C LYS A 683 -36.03 -16.39 -35.18
N GLU A 684 -35.60 -16.70 -36.40
CA GLU A 684 -35.94 -17.95 -37.10
C GLU A 684 -35.40 -19.19 -36.34
N ALA A 685 -34.15 -19.11 -35.87
CA ALA A 685 -33.53 -20.13 -35.03
C ALA A 685 -34.20 -20.29 -33.65
N SER A 686 -34.84 -19.24 -33.11
CA SER A 686 -35.60 -19.30 -31.85
C SER A 686 -37.03 -19.81 -32.01
N THR A 687 -37.50 -19.97 -33.26
CA THR A 687 -38.85 -20.49 -33.59
C THR A 687 -38.83 -21.89 -34.19
N SER A 688 -37.64 -22.48 -34.35
CA SER A 688 -37.39 -23.84 -34.86
C SER A 688 -37.04 -24.80 -33.72
#